data_AF-A0A9D9K8Y4-F1
#
_entry.id   AF-A0A9D9K8Y4-F1
#
_cell.length_a   1.000
_cell.length_b   1.000
_cell.length_c   1.000
_cell.angle_alpha   90.00
_cell.angle_beta   90.00
_cell.angle_gamma   90.00
#
_symmetry.space_group_name_H-M   'P 1'
#
loop_
_entity.id
_entity.type
_entity.pdbx_description
1 polymer ?
#
loop_
_entity_poly.entity_id
_entity_poly.type
_entity_poly.pdbx_seq_one_letter_code
_entity_poly.pdbx_strand_id
1 'polypeptide(L)'
;MNGNLLPHSLGSALKPYVKLAALLEGVVATPEQMVDRLMRVSPPLAPHLAAPPDPQALVRDLLHLRLIEPLENGMYRCWGYLAGAIEVQALRYVALTLLVPLPDGTYDLPVLRAPFDGLPHPPDAWPHHETLLPWYAEAGLVRQRHDGLWESLPDALQPQPADTACIRVLNAFLEQVCQARAWQTAAQQVDDVLPPLDPALLNERIAEIQRELLIERDVILRIYRALIAGQHVVLSGPPGTGKTHLATLLPRVLWRDAEPTMVMLPVTDPRLPPDAPPQPTPVYRQGYFADLTTATEDWGVRHVIGGIAPQIVRDQGRTSLVYQVRYGCLTRAVLANYGSDGATLPAEFRRCEVRHNGVRYRGQWLVIDELTRAPIDAAFGGLLTTLGGQRAPLAVPADDGEAQVPLPRDFRMIATLNSFDRHFLHQISEAMKRRFVFIDILPPTGALAAAEPAVALRNALRRLHELRVVERVATDGGNLAWEGFVTITAEDDAGDAVPRYRVTWHHADGERAFDHFWRIFRAIRVYRRLGVAQAEAVCTALISGVVVGMAWDAALDAALADTLADQLQVLTRDEQAVLLAYLDHAGDAERFTEQVRAILSELPVARQRSHLALLSDADPAQNLTDLDLQLIDAALLQRMFALDSSLLIDGRSLFAQRLRTFVAERGL
;
A
#
# COMPACT_ATOMS: atom_id res chain seq x y z
N MET A 1 -18.15 13.25 -0.42
CA MET A 1 -18.77 14.29 0.44
C MET A 1 -17.71 14.73 1.43
N ASN A 2 -16.92 15.77 1.10
CA ASN A 2 -15.96 16.37 2.04
C ASN A 2 -16.75 17.31 2.95
N GLY A 3 -17.40 16.76 3.97
CA GLY A 3 -17.96 17.58 5.05
C GLY A 3 -16.81 18.29 5.77
N ASN A 4 -16.96 19.59 6.03
CA ASN A 4 -16.00 20.35 6.83
C ASN A 4 -15.76 19.63 8.17
N LEU A 5 -14.55 19.13 8.38
CA LEU A 5 -14.17 18.39 9.61
C LEU A 5 -14.02 19.33 10.81
N LEU A 6 -13.90 20.65 10.57
CA LEU A 6 -13.77 21.66 11.60
C LEU A 6 -15.13 22.26 12.02
N PRO A 7 -15.25 22.70 13.29
CA PRO A 7 -16.38 23.49 13.76
C PRO A 7 -16.71 24.68 12.84
N HIS A 8 -17.98 24.80 12.45
CA HIS A 8 -18.43 25.82 11.49
C HIS A 8 -19.84 26.37 11.77
N SER A 9 -20.54 25.87 12.81
CA SER A 9 -21.90 26.27 13.17
C SER A 9 -22.04 27.77 13.47
N LEU A 10 -20.97 28.46 13.90
CA LEU A 10 -20.93 29.91 14.14
C LEU A 10 -19.97 30.66 13.20
N GLY A 11 -19.60 30.04 12.08
CA GLY A 11 -18.64 30.56 11.12
C GLY A 11 -17.22 30.03 11.28
N SER A 12 -16.29 30.68 10.59
CA SER A 12 -14.88 30.28 10.49
C SER A 12 -13.96 30.91 11.54
N ALA A 13 -14.49 31.61 12.54
CA ALA A 13 -13.71 32.24 13.63
C ALA A 13 -14.01 31.56 14.97
N LEU A 14 -13.04 31.57 15.89
CA LEU A 14 -13.18 31.00 17.25
C LEU A 14 -13.94 31.93 18.20
N LYS A 15 -13.80 33.25 18.03
CA LYS A 15 -14.36 34.25 18.95
C LYS A 15 -15.88 34.15 19.17
N PRO A 16 -16.73 33.86 18.17
CA PRO A 16 -18.15 33.61 18.39
C PRO A 16 -18.44 32.46 19.36
N TYR A 17 -17.69 31.36 19.27
CA TYR A 17 -17.86 30.19 20.16
C TYR A 17 -17.41 30.51 21.59
N VAL A 18 -16.27 31.18 21.75
CA VAL A 18 -15.77 31.62 23.06
C VAL A 18 -16.76 32.57 23.75
N LYS A 19 -17.32 33.53 23.01
CA LYS A 19 -18.35 34.44 23.54
C LYS A 19 -19.63 33.71 23.92
N LEU A 20 -20.05 32.72 23.12
CA LEU A 20 -21.20 31.89 23.46
C LEU A 20 -20.95 31.11 24.76
N ALA A 21 -19.77 30.52 24.93
CA ALA A 21 -19.41 29.82 26.16
C ALA A 21 -19.46 30.74 27.39
N ALA A 22 -18.95 31.98 27.28
CA ALA A 22 -19.04 32.97 28.36
C ALA A 22 -20.50 33.31 28.76
N LEU A 23 -21.44 33.32 27.80
CA LEU A 23 -22.87 33.53 28.08
C LEU A 23 -23.58 32.32 28.68
N LEU A 24 -22.98 31.14 28.55
CA LEU A 24 -23.48 29.88 29.09
C LEU A 24 -22.84 29.54 30.44
N GLU A 25 -22.00 30.43 31.00
CA GLU A 25 -21.41 30.26 32.33
C GLU A 25 -22.50 30.05 33.41
N GLY A 26 -22.35 28.97 34.18
CA GLY A 26 -23.30 28.59 35.23
C GLY A 26 -24.67 28.10 34.72
N VAL A 27 -24.86 27.95 33.41
CA VAL A 27 -26.11 27.51 32.80
C VAL A 27 -26.04 26.03 32.45
N VAL A 28 -27.12 25.31 32.77
CA VAL A 28 -27.38 23.95 32.28
C VAL A 28 -28.48 24.05 31.22
N ALA A 29 -28.21 23.57 30.00
CA ALA A 29 -29.09 23.77 28.84
C ALA A 29 -29.17 22.53 27.92
N THR A 30 -30.32 22.35 27.26
CA THR A 30 -30.45 21.44 26.10
C THR A 30 -29.83 22.08 24.84
N PRO A 31 -29.57 21.30 23.77
CA PRO A 31 -29.11 21.86 22.50
C PRO A 31 -29.99 23.01 21.97
N GLU A 32 -31.31 22.88 22.05
CA GLU A 32 -32.28 23.88 21.58
C GLU A 32 -32.19 25.16 22.43
N GLN A 33 -32.05 25.01 23.74
CA GLN A 33 -31.90 26.14 24.67
C GLN A 33 -30.60 26.92 24.44
N MET A 34 -29.54 26.26 24.00
CA MET A 34 -28.28 26.92 23.62
C MET A 34 -28.46 27.79 22.36
N VAL A 35 -29.16 27.27 21.35
CA VAL A 35 -29.49 28.03 20.13
C VAL A 35 -30.42 29.20 20.45
N ASP A 36 -31.45 29.00 21.27
CA ASP A 36 -32.36 30.06 21.70
C ASP A 36 -31.63 31.21 22.41
N ARG A 37 -30.65 30.89 23.26
CA ARG A 37 -29.83 31.90 23.93
C ARG A 37 -28.95 32.65 22.94
N LEU A 38 -28.28 31.95 22.03
CA LEU A 38 -27.48 32.55 20.96
C LEU A 38 -28.29 33.56 20.14
N MET A 39 -29.53 33.23 19.77
CA MET A 39 -30.38 34.10 18.95
C MET A 39 -30.90 35.34 19.69
N ARG A 40 -30.84 35.36 21.03
CA ARG A 40 -31.29 36.49 21.86
C ARG A 40 -30.17 37.50 22.18
N VAL A 41 -28.93 37.21 21.79
CA VAL A 41 -27.77 38.08 22.06
C VAL A 41 -27.78 39.30 21.14
N SER A 42 -27.62 40.49 21.71
CA SER A 42 -27.44 41.74 20.96
C SER A 42 -26.19 42.48 21.45
N PRO A 43 -25.23 42.83 20.57
CA PRO A 43 -25.20 42.53 19.13
C PRO A 43 -25.01 41.02 18.84
N PRO A 44 -25.43 40.52 17.66
CA PRO A 44 -25.33 39.10 17.32
C PRO A 44 -23.87 38.63 17.28
N LEU A 45 -23.59 37.49 17.91
CA LEU A 45 -22.23 36.94 18.03
C LEU A 45 -21.65 36.47 16.68
N ALA A 46 -22.51 35.99 15.79
CA ALA A 46 -22.15 35.52 14.45
C ALA A 46 -23.05 36.24 13.42
N PRO A 47 -22.71 37.49 13.06
CA PRO A 47 -23.58 38.36 12.24
C PRO A 47 -23.76 37.90 10.79
N HIS A 48 -22.94 36.93 10.35
CA HIS A 48 -22.96 36.36 9.00
C HIS A 48 -23.87 35.11 8.89
N LEU A 49 -24.45 34.64 10.00
CA LEU A 49 -25.42 33.54 9.96
C LEU A 49 -26.74 34.01 9.36
N ALA A 50 -27.14 33.37 8.26
CA ALA A 50 -28.43 33.64 7.60
C ALA A 50 -29.62 32.97 8.32
N ALA A 51 -29.37 31.96 9.15
CA ALA A 51 -30.36 31.16 9.88
C ALA A 51 -29.76 30.66 11.21
N PRO A 52 -30.60 30.30 12.21
CA PRO A 52 -30.11 29.63 13.41
C PRO A 52 -29.38 28.33 13.07
N PRO A 53 -28.26 28.02 13.73
CA PRO A 53 -27.53 26.77 13.49
C PRO A 53 -28.34 25.56 13.95
N ASP A 54 -28.05 24.40 13.35
CA ASP A 54 -28.60 23.13 13.83
C ASP A 54 -28.17 22.88 15.29
N PRO A 55 -29.09 22.61 16.23
CA PRO A 55 -28.76 22.44 17.65
C PRO A 55 -27.74 21.34 17.93
N GLN A 56 -27.82 20.21 17.22
CA GLN A 56 -26.90 19.09 17.43
C GLN A 56 -25.52 19.37 16.85
N ALA A 57 -25.46 20.02 15.69
CA ALA A 57 -24.21 20.49 15.09
C ALA A 57 -23.49 21.50 15.99
N LEU A 58 -24.22 22.45 16.60
CA LEU A 58 -23.65 23.43 17.53
C LEU A 58 -23.04 22.76 18.76
N VAL A 59 -23.76 21.80 19.37
CA VAL A 59 -23.26 21.05 20.54
C VAL A 59 -22.04 20.23 20.17
N ARG A 60 -22.04 19.56 19.01
CA ARG A 60 -20.86 18.83 18.51
C ARG A 60 -19.65 19.75 18.36
N ASP A 61 -19.84 20.93 17.78
CA ASP A 61 -18.79 21.93 17.62
C ASP A 61 -18.24 22.41 18.98
N LEU A 62 -19.11 22.69 19.95
CA LEU A 62 -18.71 23.08 21.31
C LEU A 62 -17.98 21.96 22.07
N LEU A 63 -18.32 20.69 21.82
CA LEU A 63 -17.61 19.53 22.36
C LEU A 63 -16.22 19.37 21.74
N HIS A 64 -16.10 19.53 20.42
CA HIS A 64 -14.80 19.50 19.73
C HIS A 64 -13.85 20.63 20.16
N LEU A 65 -14.42 21.80 20.47
CA LEU A 65 -13.71 22.96 21.03
C LEU A 65 -13.50 22.86 22.56
N ARG A 66 -13.97 21.77 23.20
CA ARG A 66 -13.87 21.52 24.64
C ARG A 66 -14.40 22.64 25.53
N LEU A 67 -15.49 23.29 25.09
CA LEU A 67 -16.13 24.39 25.80
C LEU A 67 -17.24 23.93 26.76
N ILE A 68 -17.79 22.74 26.54
CA ILE A 68 -18.91 22.19 27.31
C ILE A 68 -18.64 20.75 27.77
N GLU A 69 -19.25 20.37 28.88
CA GLU A 69 -19.33 19.00 29.37
C GLU A 69 -20.75 18.44 29.20
N PRO A 70 -20.89 17.17 28.79
CA PRO A 70 -22.17 16.50 28.79
C PRO A 70 -22.60 16.12 30.22
N LEU A 71 -23.89 16.28 30.52
CA LEU A 71 -24.54 15.85 31.74
C LEU A 71 -25.57 14.74 31.45
N GLU A 72 -26.21 14.21 32.48
CA GLU A 72 -27.28 13.23 32.32
C GLU A 72 -28.45 13.79 31.47
N ASN A 73 -29.16 12.89 30.78
CA ASN A 73 -30.38 13.18 30.02
C ASN A 73 -30.21 14.17 28.86
N GLY A 74 -29.02 14.26 28.25
CA GLY A 74 -28.78 15.11 27.07
C GLY A 74 -28.68 16.60 27.37
N MET A 75 -28.40 16.94 28.63
CA MET A 75 -28.12 18.31 29.07
C MET A 75 -26.62 18.62 28.96
N TYR A 76 -26.27 19.89 28.81
CA TYR A 76 -24.89 20.34 28.70
C TYR A 76 -24.64 21.58 29.58
N ARG A 77 -23.39 21.76 30.00
CA ARG A 77 -22.93 22.89 30.79
C ARG A 77 -21.54 23.32 30.33
N CYS A 78 -21.22 24.61 30.41
CA CYS A 78 -19.84 25.06 30.23
C CYS A 78 -18.93 24.58 31.36
N TRP A 79 -17.75 24.09 31.02
CA TRP A 79 -16.78 23.63 32.01
C TRP A 79 -16.53 24.68 33.10
N GLY A 80 -16.60 24.27 34.37
CA GLY A 80 -16.52 25.21 35.49
C GLY A 80 -15.21 26.02 35.57
N TYR A 81 -14.11 25.48 35.03
CA TYR A 81 -12.83 26.17 34.97
C TYR A 81 -12.76 27.29 33.91
N LEU A 82 -13.70 27.34 32.97
CA LEU A 82 -13.80 28.41 31.98
C LEU A 82 -14.51 29.66 32.53
N ALA A 83 -15.17 29.55 33.69
CA ALA A 83 -15.88 30.66 34.30
C ALA A 83 -14.94 31.84 34.62
N GLY A 84 -15.27 33.03 34.12
CA GLY A 84 -14.46 34.23 34.30
C GLY A 84 -13.14 34.25 33.53
N ALA A 85 -12.94 33.35 32.57
CA ALA A 85 -11.80 33.40 31.66
C ALA A 85 -11.92 34.62 30.74
N ILE A 86 -10.88 35.46 30.68
CA ILE A 86 -10.84 36.56 29.72
C ILE A 86 -10.72 36.03 28.29
N GLU A 87 -11.27 36.77 27.31
CA GLU A 87 -11.40 36.32 25.92
C GLU A 87 -10.08 35.77 25.33
N VAL A 88 -8.95 36.43 25.61
CA VAL A 88 -7.62 36.00 25.13
C VAL A 88 -7.21 34.64 25.70
N GLN A 89 -7.51 34.35 26.97
CA GLN A 89 -7.19 33.07 27.61
C GLN A 89 -8.06 31.95 27.03
N ALA A 90 -9.36 32.21 26.87
CA ALA A 90 -10.29 31.25 26.31
C ALA A 90 -10.00 30.94 24.83
N LEU A 91 -9.59 31.93 24.03
CA LEU A 91 -9.14 31.72 22.65
C LEU A 91 -7.91 30.81 22.58
N ARG A 92 -6.91 31.05 23.43
CA ARG A 92 -5.72 30.17 23.52
C ARG A 92 -6.10 28.75 23.95
N TYR A 93 -6.97 28.62 24.96
CA TYR A 93 -7.46 27.33 25.41
C TYR A 93 -8.13 26.56 24.27
N VAL A 94 -9.07 27.18 23.56
CA VAL A 94 -9.82 26.52 22.47
C VAL A 94 -8.89 26.12 21.33
N ALA A 95 -8.00 27.01 20.91
CA ALA A 95 -7.10 26.72 19.79
C ALA A 95 -6.12 25.58 20.11
N LEU A 96 -5.60 25.50 21.34
CA LEU A 96 -4.64 24.47 21.74
C LEU A 96 -5.31 23.12 22.07
N THR A 97 -6.55 23.12 22.56
CA THR A 97 -7.25 21.90 23.00
C THR A 97 -8.20 21.31 21.96
N LEU A 98 -8.29 21.93 20.77
CA LEU A 98 -9.15 21.51 19.66
C LEU A 98 -8.99 20.02 19.31
N LEU A 99 -10.13 19.33 19.18
CA LEU A 99 -10.20 17.97 18.65
C LEU A 99 -10.80 17.97 17.24
N VAL A 100 -10.20 17.20 16.32
CA VAL A 100 -10.69 17.04 14.95
C VAL A 100 -11.14 15.59 14.74
N PRO A 101 -12.40 15.33 14.37
CA PRO A 101 -12.90 13.97 14.18
C PRO A 101 -12.21 13.27 13.00
N LEU A 102 -11.92 11.98 13.17
CA LEU A 102 -11.37 11.10 12.15
C LEU A 102 -12.43 10.11 11.63
N PRO A 103 -12.27 9.54 10.41
CA PRO A 103 -13.26 8.63 9.81
C PRO A 103 -13.54 7.35 10.60
N ASP A 104 -12.62 6.95 11.48
CA ASP A 104 -12.72 5.77 12.33
C ASP A 104 -13.48 6.04 13.66
N GLY A 105 -14.01 7.25 13.84
CA GLY A 105 -14.72 7.66 15.05
C GLY A 105 -13.81 8.13 16.18
N THR A 106 -12.50 8.19 15.97
CA THR A 106 -11.53 8.77 16.91
C THR A 106 -11.32 10.26 16.67
N TYR A 107 -10.50 10.91 17.50
CA TYR A 107 -10.20 12.34 17.41
C TYR A 107 -8.69 12.58 17.30
N ASP A 108 -8.30 13.38 16.33
CA ASP A 108 -6.96 13.95 16.19
C ASP A 108 -6.80 15.18 17.11
N LEU A 109 -5.60 15.36 17.64
CA LEU A 109 -5.20 16.50 18.47
C LEU A 109 -4.11 17.28 17.72
N PRO A 110 -4.46 18.31 16.92
CA PRO A 110 -3.53 19.00 16.02
C PRO A 110 -2.31 19.59 16.72
N VAL A 111 -2.49 20.07 17.97
CA VAL A 111 -1.39 20.64 18.77
C VAL A 111 -0.27 19.65 19.05
N LEU A 112 -0.42 18.34 18.85
CA LEU A 112 0.73 17.43 18.99
C LEU A 112 1.71 17.53 17.81
N ARG A 113 1.25 17.99 16.64
CA ARG A 113 2.00 17.98 15.38
C ARG A 113 2.34 19.36 14.84
N ALA A 114 1.66 20.40 15.31
CA ALA A 114 1.90 21.77 14.85
C ALA A 114 3.34 22.24 15.14
N PRO A 115 4.05 22.87 14.18
CA PRO A 115 5.44 23.27 14.35
C PRO A 115 5.58 24.55 15.21
N PHE A 116 5.33 24.41 16.51
CA PHE A 116 5.53 25.47 17.52
C PHE A 116 7.00 25.54 17.98
N ASP A 117 7.92 25.73 17.04
CA ASP A 117 9.38 25.76 17.25
C ASP A 117 10.01 27.16 17.09
N GLY A 118 9.20 28.16 16.75
CA GLY A 118 9.63 29.54 16.52
C GLY A 118 10.26 29.79 15.15
N LEU A 119 10.33 28.78 14.28
CA LEU A 119 10.85 28.91 12.93
C LEU A 119 9.72 29.22 11.93
N PRO A 120 10.03 29.86 10.79
CA PRO A 120 9.07 30.08 9.73
C PRO A 120 8.83 28.80 8.92
N HIS A 121 7.57 28.39 8.81
CA HIS A 121 7.13 27.20 8.09
C HIS A 121 6.10 27.54 7.02
N PRO A 122 6.07 26.85 5.86
CA PRO A 122 5.02 27.02 4.87
C PRO A 122 3.67 26.52 5.40
N PRO A 123 2.53 26.98 4.86
CA PRO A 123 1.21 26.57 5.37
C PRO A 123 0.96 25.05 5.37
N ASP A 124 1.53 24.32 4.42
CA ASP A 124 1.42 22.86 4.32
C ASP A 124 2.14 22.09 5.44
N ALA A 125 3.07 22.73 6.15
CA ALA A 125 3.72 22.14 7.31
C ALA A 125 2.81 22.13 8.55
N TRP A 126 1.70 22.88 8.53
CA TRP A 126 0.76 22.94 9.63
C TRP A 126 -0.33 21.85 9.51
N PRO A 127 -0.79 21.27 10.63
CA PRO A 127 -1.85 20.27 10.62
C PRO A 127 -3.12 20.82 9.97
N HIS A 128 -3.77 20.01 9.12
CA HIS A 128 -4.96 20.40 8.36
C HIS A 128 -4.70 21.60 7.41
N HIS A 129 -3.45 21.75 6.97
CA HIS A 129 -2.98 22.77 6.01
C HIS A 129 -3.32 24.20 6.45
N GLU A 130 -3.79 25.03 5.53
CA GLU A 130 -4.15 26.43 5.78
C GLU A 130 -5.37 26.61 6.70
N THR A 131 -6.14 25.55 6.97
CA THR A 131 -7.47 25.69 7.57
C THR A 131 -7.43 26.10 9.05
N LEU A 132 -6.41 25.66 9.80
CA LEU A 132 -6.28 25.96 11.25
C LEU A 132 -5.44 27.21 11.55
N LEU A 133 -4.62 27.66 10.59
CA LEU A 133 -3.74 28.81 10.77
C LEU A 133 -4.48 30.10 11.18
N PRO A 134 -5.65 30.45 10.61
CA PRO A 134 -6.44 31.58 11.08
C PRO A 134 -6.84 31.49 12.55
N TRP A 135 -7.12 30.29 13.06
CA TRP A 135 -7.52 30.07 14.45
C TRP A 135 -6.35 30.21 15.41
N TYR A 136 -5.19 29.67 15.04
CA TYR A 136 -3.95 29.90 15.81
C TYR A 136 -3.54 31.37 15.80
N ALA A 137 -3.78 32.09 14.70
CA ALA A 137 -3.52 33.52 14.60
C ALA A 137 -4.46 34.34 15.49
N GLU A 138 -5.77 34.02 15.46
CA GLU A 138 -6.79 34.64 16.30
C GLU A 138 -6.51 34.42 17.80
N ALA A 139 -5.95 33.27 18.16
CA ALA A 139 -5.53 32.95 19.51
C ALA A 139 -4.17 33.56 19.92
N GLY A 140 -3.49 34.27 19.02
CA GLY A 140 -2.17 34.86 19.29
C GLY A 140 -1.11 33.79 19.57
N LEU A 141 -1.10 32.71 18.78
CA LEU A 141 -0.13 31.62 18.86
C LEU A 141 0.86 31.62 17.69
N VAL A 142 0.42 32.13 16.54
CA VAL A 142 1.22 32.21 15.30
C VAL A 142 1.02 33.56 14.64
N ARG A 143 1.95 33.94 13.77
CA ARG A 143 1.80 35.10 12.89
C ARG A 143 2.23 34.76 11.46
N GLN A 144 1.54 35.36 10.49
CA GLN A 144 1.93 35.29 9.09
C GLN A 144 2.97 36.37 8.80
N ARG A 145 4.04 35.99 8.13
CA ARG A 145 5.10 36.88 7.66
C ARG A 145 4.76 37.43 6.28
N HIS A 146 5.49 38.47 5.87
CA HIS A 146 5.33 39.12 4.56
C HIS A 146 5.67 38.22 3.37
N ASP A 147 6.46 37.16 3.60
CA ASP A 147 6.85 36.14 2.61
C ASP A 147 5.81 35.01 2.47
N GLY A 148 4.68 35.09 3.18
CA GLY A 148 3.61 34.09 3.17
C GLY A 148 3.83 32.92 4.12
N LEU A 149 5.00 32.83 4.77
CA LEU A 149 5.31 31.80 5.76
C LEU A 149 4.65 32.12 7.11
N TRP A 150 4.49 31.11 7.93
CA TRP A 150 3.90 31.20 9.26
C TRP A 150 4.92 30.82 10.32
N GLU A 151 5.01 31.62 11.39
CA GLU A 151 5.91 31.34 12.50
C GLU A 151 5.15 31.39 13.83
N SER A 152 5.47 30.47 14.74
CA SER A 152 4.90 30.48 16.08
C SER A 152 5.52 31.56 16.95
N LEU A 153 4.71 32.16 17.82
CA LEU A 153 5.20 33.09 18.83
C LEU A 153 5.98 32.35 19.93
N PRO A 154 7.03 32.96 20.53
CA PRO A 154 7.89 32.28 21.52
C PRO A 154 7.15 31.75 22.75
N ASP A 155 6.03 32.37 23.11
CA ASP A 155 5.19 32.03 24.25
C ASP A 155 4.06 31.06 23.90
N ALA A 156 3.93 30.59 22.66
CA ALA A 156 2.77 29.83 22.18
C ALA A 156 2.46 28.57 23.01
N LEU A 157 3.50 27.80 23.38
CA LEU A 157 3.37 26.62 24.25
C LEU A 157 3.94 26.83 25.66
N GLN A 158 4.37 28.05 25.99
CA GLN A 158 4.89 28.32 27.33
C GLN A 158 3.73 28.42 28.35
N PRO A 159 3.91 27.87 29.56
CA PRO A 159 2.91 28.00 30.61
C PRO A 159 2.71 29.47 30.98
N GLN A 160 1.45 29.87 31.16
CA GLN A 160 1.08 31.24 31.54
C GLN A 160 0.92 31.38 33.06
N PRO A 161 1.00 32.60 33.63
CA PRO A 161 0.71 32.82 35.05
C PRO A 161 -0.67 32.26 35.45
N ALA A 162 -0.70 31.38 36.45
CA ALA A 162 -1.85 30.53 36.81
C ALA A 162 -2.96 31.26 37.59
N ASP A 163 -3.26 32.49 37.18
CA ASP A 163 -4.16 33.43 37.87
C ASP A 163 -5.63 33.00 37.80
N THR A 164 -6.01 32.22 36.78
CA THR A 164 -7.38 31.72 36.58
C THR A 164 -7.42 30.18 36.55
N ALA A 165 -8.60 29.60 36.81
CA ALA A 165 -8.79 28.16 36.72
C ALA A 165 -8.56 27.63 35.29
N CYS A 166 -8.98 28.39 34.27
CA CYS A 166 -8.74 28.10 32.86
C CYS A 166 -7.25 27.96 32.55
N ILE A 167 -6.40 28.87 33.04
CA ILE A 167 -4.96 28.80 32.80
C ILE A 167 -4.31 27.65 33.57
N ARG A 168 -4.79 27.30 34.77
CA ARG A 168 -4.31 26.08 35.47
C ARG A 168 -4.56 24.82 34.64
N VAL A 169 -5.77 24.66 34.10
CA VAL A 169 -6.13 23.53 33.23
C VAL A 169 -5.32 23.56 31.94
N LEU A 170 -5.17 24.73 31.31
CA LEU A 170 -4.39 24.88 30.09
C LEU A 170 -2.90 24.55 30.31
N ASN A 171 -2.31 25.00 31.42
CA ASN A 171 -0.91 24.70 31.76
C ASN A 171 -0.70 23.21 32.03
N ALA A 172 -1.63 22.56 32.75
CA ALA A 172 -1.58 21.11 32.97
C ALA A 172 -1.66 20.34 31.64
N PHE A 173 -2.56 20.74 30.74
CA PHE A 173 -2.64 20.18 29.40
C PHE A 173 -1.36 20.44 28.57
N LEU A 174 -0.81 21.66 28.62
CA LEU A 174 0.44 22.01 27.93
C LEU A 174 1.62 21.17 28.44
N GLU A 175 1.67 20.88 29.74
CA GLU A 175 2.66 19.95 30.30
C GLU A 175 2.52 18.56 29.68
N GLN A 176 1.31 18.02 29.59
CA GLN A 176 1.05 16.73 28.92
C GLN A 176 1.44 16.77 27.44
N VAL A 177 1.12 17.84 26.72
CA VAL A 177 1.50 18.03 25.31
C VAL A 177 3.02 18.10 25.16
N CYS A 178 3.71 18.83 26.01
CA CYS A 178 5.17 18.93 26.01
C CYS A 178 5.83 17.59 26.33
N GLN A 179 5.31 16.83 27.30
CA GLN A 179 5.80 15.47 27.60
C GLN A 179 5.58 14.52 26.42
N ALA A 180 4.40 14.53 25.82
CA ALA A 180 4.08 13.70 24.65
C ALA A 180 4.95 14.05 23.44
N ARG A 181 5.18 15.35 23.19
CA ARG A 181 6.08 15.85 22.14
C ARG A 181 7.53 15.48 22.44
N ALA A 182 8.00 15.68 23.66
CA ALA A 182 9.35 15.32 24.08
C ALA A 182 9.59 13.82 23.94
N TRP A 183 8.59 12.98 24.23
CA TRP A 183 8.66 11.56 23.95
C TRP A 183 8.73 11.27 22.45
N GLN A 184 7.94 11.95 21.61
CA GLN A 184 8.02 11.79 20.15
C GLN A 184 9.40 12.21 19.60
N THR A 185 10.01 13.25 20.17
CA THR A 185 11.36 13.69 19.84
C THR A 185 12.43 12.74 20.39
N ALA A 186 12.29 12.23 21.61
CA ALA A 186 13.21 11.27 22.21
C ALA A 186 13.12 9.88 21.57
N ALA A 187 11.95 9.53 21.04
CA ALA A 187 11.72 8.37 20.18
C ALA A 187 12.24 8.58 18.75
N GLN A 188 12.90 9.71 18.45
CA GLN A 188 13.66 9.86 17.21
C GLN A 188 14.58 8.66 17.05
N GLN A 189 14.38 7.96 15.95
CA GLN A 189 15.05 6.70 15.68
C GLN A 189 16.54 6.96 15.58
N VAL A 190 17.35 6.18 16.30
CA VAL A 190 18.79 6.16 16.05
C VAL A 190 18.99 5.63 14.63
N ASP A 191 19.83 6.29 13.84
CA ASP A 191 20.24 5.78 12.52
C ASP A 191 21.07 4.51 12.72
N ASP A 192 20.39 3.37 12.81
CA ASP A 192 20.98 2.08 13.11
C ASP A 192 20.75 1.08 11.96
N VAL A 193 21.50 -0.01 11.97
CA VAL A 193 21.34 -1.10 11.01
C VAL A 193 20.00 -1.80 11.21
N LEU A 194 19.52 -2.41 10.13
CA LEU A 194 18.28 -3.17 10.14
C LEU A 194 18.34 -4.30 11.18
N PRO A 195 17.44 -4.35 12.18
CA PRO A 195 17.58 -5.29 13.27
C PRO A 195 17.24 -6.72 12.79
N PRO A 196 18.03 -7.73 13.19
CA PRO A 196 17.65 -9.11 12.99
C PRO A 196 16.45 -9.45 13.87
N LEU A 197 15.51 -10.21 13.31
CA LEU A 197 14.33 -10.72 14.00
C LEU A 197 14.67 -12.00 14.77
N ASP A 198 13.99 -12.18 15.90
CA ASP A 198 13.98 -13.45 16.62
C ASP A 198 13.47 -14.58 15.69
N PRO A 199 14.08 -15.79 15.72
CA PRO A 199 13.68 -16.87 14.83
C PRO A 199 12.21 -17.28 14.91
N ALA A 200 11.58 -17.24 16.10
CA ALA A 200 10.17 -17.57 16.25
C ALA A 200 9.28 -16.51 15.61
N LEU A 201 9.58 -15.23 15.85
CA LEU A 201 8.88 -14.11 15.21
C LEU A 201 9.07 -14.13 13.69
N LEU A 202 10.29 -14.38 13.20
CA LEU A 202 10.56 -14.51 11.77
C LEU A 202 9.72 -15.61 11.14
N ASN A 203 9.56 -16.76 11.82
CA ASN A 203 8.72 -17.86 11.33
C ASN A 203 7.25 -17.46 11.23
N GLU A 204 6.72 -16.76 12.24
CA GLU A 204 5.36 -16.23 12.23
C GLU A 204 5.15 -15.27 11.05
N ARG A 205 6.08 -14.32 10.84
CA ARG A 205 6.02 -13.33 9.76
C ARG A 205 6.15 -13.96 8.38
N ILE A 206 6.99 -14.98 8.24
CA ILE A 206 7.09 -15.76 6.99
C ILE A 206 5.76 -16.47 6.71
N ALA A 207 5.15 -17.12 7.71
CA ALA A 207 3.86 -17.77 7.54
C ALA A 207 2.76 -16.77 7.17
N GLU A 208 2.75 -15.56 7.77
CA GLU A 208 1.86 -14.46 7.39
C GLU A 208 2.02 -14.09 5.90
N ILE A 209 3.25 -13.92 5.41
CA ILE A 209 3.53 -13.67 3.99
C ILE A 209 3.05 -14.84 3.12
N GLN A 210 3.29 -16.08 3.52
CA GLN A 210 2.93 -17.28 2.75
C GLN A 210 1.41 -17.51 2.63
N ARG A 211 0.63 -17.01 3.59
CA ARG A 211 -0.85 -17.03 3.51
C ARG A 211 -1.38 -16.09 2.41
N GLU A 212 -0.65 -15.01 2.15
CA GLU A 212 -1.01 -14.02 1.13
C GLU A 212 -0.41 -14.34 -0.25
N LEU A 213 0.85 -14.77 -0.29
CA LEU A 213 1.60 -15.08 -1.50
C LEU A 213 2.21 -16.48 -1.41
N LEU A 214 1.88 -17.35 -2.37
CA LEU A 214 2.44 -18.70 -2.45
C LEU A 214 3.90 -18.67 -2.90
N ILE A 215 4.79 -18.38 -1.96
CA ILE A 215 6.23 -18.29 -2.17
C ILE A 215 6.94 -19.23 -1.22
N GLU A 216 7.95 -19.91 -1.75
CA GLU A 216 8.77 -20.84 -0.99
C GLU A 216 9.46 -20.14 0.18
N ARG A 217 9.43 -20.78 1.35
CA ARG A 217 10.03 -20.27 2.59
C ARG A 217 11.51 -19.92 2.41
N ASP A 218 12.26 -20.76 1.70
CA ASP A 218 13.68 -20.55 1.45
C ASP A 218 13.96 -19.31 0.61
N VAL A 219 13.04 -18.95 -0.29
CA VAL A 219 13.14 -17.72 -1.09
C VAL A 219 12.97 -16.50 -0.18
N ILE A 220 11.96 -16.50 0.71
CA ILE A 220 11.76 -15.42 1.68
C ILE A 220 12.97 -15.30 2.63
N LEU A 221 13.51 -16.42 3.11
CA LEU A 221 14.72 -16.43 3.94
C LEU A 221 15.95 -15.90 3.20
N ARG A 222 16.12 -16.22 1.92
CA ARG A 222 17.20 -15.65 1.09
C ARG A 222 17.06 -14.14 0.96
N ILE A 223 15.86 -13.62 0.74
CA ILE A 223 15.59 -12.18 0.66
C ILE A 223 15.89 -11.52 2.01
N TYR A 224 15.36 -12.06 3.11
CA TYR A 224 15.60 -11.57 4.45
C TYR A 224 17.10 -11.49 4.78
N ARG A 225 17.86 -12.55 4.50
CA ARG A 225 19.32 -12.60 4.69
C ARG A 225 20.05 -11.49 3.92
N ALA A 226 19.68 -11.26 2.66
CA ALA A 226 20.27 -10.18 1.87
C ALA A 226 19.98 -8.79 2.46
N LEU A 227 18.73 -8.56 2.89
CA LEU A 227 18.31 -7.27 3.47
C LEU A 227 19.02 -6.97 4.79
N ILE A 228 19.11 -7.93 5.72
CA ILE A 228 19.84 -7.71 6.98
C ILE A 228 21.35 -7.55 6.77
N ALA A 229 21.91 -8.14 5.71
CA ALA A 229 23.32 -7.98 5.34
C ALA A 229 23.65 -6.59 4.75
N GLY A 230 22.68 -5.68 4.62
CA GLY A 230 22.91 -4.35 4.07
C GLY A 230 22.74 -4.25 2.55
N GLN A 231 22.30 -5.32 1.89
CA GLN A 231 22.21 -5.36 0.43
C GLN A 231 20.82 -4.94 -0.06
N HIS A 232 20.77 -4.39 -1.27
CA HIS A 232 19.54 -4.17 -1.99
C HIS A 232 19.14 -5.45 -2.75
N VAL A 233 17.85 -5.63 -3.06
CA VAL A 233 17.35 -6.88 -3.65
C VAL A 233 16.66 -6.59 -4.98
N VAL A 234 16.88 -7.45 -5.96
CA VAL A 234 16.13 -7.49 -7.22
C VAL A 234 15.39 -8.81 -7.30
N LEU A 235 14.06 -8.74 -7.37
CA LEU A 235 13.18 -9.88 -7.55
C LEU A 235 12.97 -10.11 -9.06
N SER A 236 13.45 -11.24 -9.54
CA SER A 236 13.33 -11.69 -10.92
C SER A 236 12.29 -12.80 -10.99
N GLY A 237 11.63 -13.01 -12.13
CA GLY A 237 10.73 -14.15 -12.30
C GLY A 237 9.64 -13.94 -13.33
N PRO A 238 8.90 -15.01 -13.67
CA PRO A 238 7.82 -14.96 -14.66
C PRO A 238 6.69 -13.99 -14.30
N PRO A 239 5.85 -13.58 -15.26
CA PRO A 239 4.72 -12.72 -14.98
C PRO A 239 3.72 -13.40 -14.02
N GLY A 240 3.14 -12.60 -13.13
CA GLY A 240 2.12 -13.06 -12.18
C GLY A 240 2.61 -13.86 -10.98
N THR A 241 3.92 -13.94 -10.71
CA THR A 241 4.46 -14.61 -9.50
C THR A 241 4.41 -13.75 -8.22
N GLY A 242 3.81 -12.56 -8.28
CA GLY A 242 3.61 -11.71 -7.10
C GLY A 242 4.82 -10.88 -6.67
N LYS A 243 5.82 -10.67 -7.54
CA LYS A 243 7.07 -9.92 -7.23
C LYS A 243 6.81 -8.54 -6.62
N THR A 244 6.01 -7.71 -7.28
CA THR A 244 5.69 -6.33 -6.82
C THR A 244 4.97 -6.36 -5.48
N HIS A 245 4.05 -7.31 -5.31
CA HIS A 245 3.34 -7.48 -4.05
C HIS A 245 4.28 -7.93 -2.93
N LEU A 246 5.17 -8.90 -3.20
CA LEU A 246 6.17 -9.33 -2.23
C LEU A 246 7.11 -8.18 -1.83
N ALA A 247 7.56 -7.37 -2.80
CA ALA A 247 8.45 -6.24 -2.57
C ALA A 247 7.85 -5.18 -1.63
N THR A 248 6.53 -4.96 -1.70
CA THR A 248 5.83 -4.02 -0.81
C THR A 248 5.44 -4.65 0.53
N LEU A 249 5.19 -5.96 0.56
CA LEU A 249 4.75 -6.68 1.75
C LEU A 249 5.90 -6.97 2.73
N LEU A 250 7.06 -7.40 2.23
CA LEU A 250 8.24 -7.75 3.04
C LEU A 250 8.64 -6.66 4.07
N PRO A 251 8.90 -5.40 3.68
CA PRO A 251 9.28 -4.35 4.62
C PRO A 251 8.24 -4.08 5.70
N ARG A 252 6.96 -4.22 5.35
CA ARG A 252 5.82 -3.95 6.24
C ARG A 252 5.65 -5.06 7.27
N VAL A 253 5.67 -6.31 6.82
CA VAL A 253 5.36 -7.48 7.68
C VAL A 253 6.55 -7.88 8.53
N LEU A 254 7.75 -7.98 7.95
CA LEU A 254 8.92 -8.50 8.67
C LEU A 254 9.31 -7.62 9.86
N TRP A 255 9.31 -6.30 9.70
CA TRP A 255 9.73 -5.36 10.76
C TRP A 255 8.57 -4.68 11.49
N ARG A 256 7.34 -5.21 11.38
CA ARG A 256 6.21 -4.75 12.19
C ARG A 256 6.53 -4.94 13.68
N ASP A 257 6.20 -3.94 14.49
CA ASP A 257 6.38 -4.05 15.94
C ASP A 257 5.59 -5.24 16.48
N ALA A 258 6.27 -6.13 17.22
CA ALA A 258 5.64 -7.28 17.87
C ALA A 258 4.85 -6.86 19.11
N GLU A 259 5.37 -5.89 19.86
CA GLU A 259 4.75 -5.32 21.05
C GLU A 259 4.49 -3.83 20.85
N PRO A 260 3.36 -3.30 21.36
CA PRO A 260 3.10 -1.87 21.31
C PRO A 260 4.11 -1.13 22.19
N THR A 261 4.55 0.02 21.72
CA THR A 261 5.15 0.99 22.62
C THR A 261 4.04 1.77 23.30
N MET A 262 3.98 1.71 24.63
CA MET A 262 3.00 2.47 25.41
C MET A 262 3.42 3.94 25.47
N VAL A 263 2.54 4.82 25.01
CA VAL A 263 2.77 6.27 25.01
C VAL A 263 1.71 6.94 25.87
N MET A 264 2.15 7.84 26.75
CA MET A 264 1.25 8.70 27.51
C MET A 264 0.82 9.85 26.60
N LEU A 265 -0.39 9.77 26.05
CA LEU A 265 -0.95 10.83 25.20
C LEU A 265 -2.03 11.60 25.96
N PRO A 266 -2.18 12.91 25.71
CA PRO A 266 -3.32 13.66 26.20
C PRO A 266 -4.63 12.99 25.75
N VAL A 267 -5.64 13.00 26.63
CA VAL A 267 -6.95 12.45 26.32
C VAL A 267 -7.53 13.14 25.09
N THR A 268 -8.14 12.39 24.18
CA THR A 268 -8.81 12.92 22.96
C THR A 268 -10.32 12.69 22.96
N ASP A 269 -10.90 12.17 24.05
CA ASP A 269 -12.35 12.16 24.25
C ASP A 269 -12.85 13.60 24.46
N PRO A 270 -13.81 14.10 23.67
CA PRO A 270 -14.36 15.46 23.83
C PRO A 270 -15.22 15.63 25.09
N ARG A 271 -15.60 14.52 25.77
CA ARG A 271 -16.42 14.53 26.98
C ARG A 271 -15.61 14.65 28.26
N LEU A 272 -14.28 14.54 28.17
CA LEU A 272 -13.35 14.64 29.29
C LEU A 272 -12.61 15.98 29.23
N PRO A 273 -12.23 16.55 30.38
CA PRO A 273 -11.48 17.79 30.41
C PRO A 273 -10.04 17.56 29.91
N PRO A 274 -9.37 18.59 29.34
CA PRO A 274 -8.06 18.42 28.72
C PRO A 274 -6.93 18.14 29.73
N ASP A 275 -7.10 18.48 31.01
CA ASP A 275 -6.17 18.16 32.09
C ASP A 275 -6.41 16.78 32.73
N ALA A 276 -7.36 16.00 32.22
CA ALA A 276 -7.54 14.62 32.63
C ALA A 276 -6.22 13.84 32.51
N PRO A 277 -5.94 12.86 33.40
CA PRO A 277 -4.71 12.08 33.35
C PRO A 277 -4.49 11.47 31.95
N PRO A 278 -3.28 11.57 31.37
CA PRO A 278 -3.01 10.98 30.07
C PRO A 278 -3.23 9.47 30.13
N GLN A 279 -3.76 8.91 29.05
CA GLN A 279 -4.03 7.47 28.99
C GLN A 279 -2.85 6.75 28.32
N PRO A 280 -2.47 5.55 28.81
CA PRO A 280 -1.49 4.72 28.14
C PRO A 280 -2.10 4.22 26.83
N THR A 281 -1.64 4.78 25.72
CA THR A 281 -2.10 4.41 24.39
C THR A 281 -1.06 3.49 23.75
N PRO A 282 -1.43 2.25 23.38
CA PRO A 282 -0.52 1.36 22.66
C PRO A 282 -0.32 1.90 21.25
N VAL A 283 0.94 2.11 20.86
CA VAL A 283 1.26 2.51 19.48
C VAL A 283 2.17 1.50 18.82
N TYR A 284 1.83 1.15 17.57
CA TYR A 284 2.54 0.19 16.74
C TYR A 284 3.07 0.87 15.49
N ARG A 285 4.24 0.42 15.01
CA ARG A 285 4.71 0.71 13.66
C ARG A 285 4.50 -0.48 12.74
N GLN A 286 4.00 -0.23 11.54
CA GLN A 286 3.76 -1.23 10.49
C GLN A 286 5.02 -1.54 9.68
N GLY A 287 6.16 -1.72 10.35
CA GLY A 287 7.46 -1.93 9.71
C GLY A 287 7.93 -0.72 8.92
N TYR A 288 8.37 -0.93 7.69
CA TYR A 288 8.77 0.14 6.77
C TYR A 288 7.72 0.37 5.70
N PHE A 289 7.44 1.63 5.39
CA PHE A 289 6.59 1.99 4.27
C PHE A 289 7.32 1.71 2.96
N ALA A 290 6.68 1.03 2.03
CA ALA A 290 7.24 0.74 0.71
C ALA A 290 6.72 1.75 -0.31
N ASP A 291 7.54 2.72 -0.69
CA ASP A 291 7.22 3.69 -1.74
C ASP A 291 7.40 3.03 -3.11
N LEU A 292 6.29 2.72 -3.78
CA LEU A 292 6.27 2.02 -5.05
C LEU A 292 6.32 3.00 -6.22
N THR A 293 7.35 2.88 -7.05
CA THR A 293 7.47 3.61 -8.32
C THR A 293 7.73 2.63 -9.46
N THR A 294 7.08 2.82 -10.61
CA THR A 294 7.32 2.00 -11.82
C THR A 294 8.32 2.67 -12.75
N ALA A 295 9.31 1.91 -13.23
CA ALA A 295 10.30 2.38 -14.18
C ALA A 295 9.75 2.43 -15.61
N THR A 296 10.11 3.48 -16.35
CA THR A 296 9.67 3.73 -17.73
C THR A 296 10.85 3.99 -18.65
N GLU A 297 10.66 3.91 -19.96
CA GLU A 297 11.75 4.07 -20.95
C GLU A 297 12.43 5.44 -20.92
N ASP A 298 11.70 6.48 -20.50
CA ASP A 298 12.20 7.85 -20.38
C ASP A 298 12.95 8.12 -19.06
N TRP A 299 13.13 7.09 -18.22
CA TRP A 299 13.88 7.22 -16.97
C TRP A 299 15.32 7.66 -17.20
N GLY A 300 15.76 8.57 -16.34
CA GLY A 300 17.11 9.12 -16.33
C GLY A 300 17.43 9.66 -14.93
N VAL A 301 18.60 10.27 -14.77
CA VAL A 301 19.06 10.79 -13.47
C VAL A 301 18.04 11.71 -12.80
N ARG A 302 17.32 12.53 -13.58
CA ARG A 302 16.27 13.42 -13.07
C ARG A 302 15.09 12.71 -12.40
N HIS A 303 14.80 11.48 -12.81
CA HIS A 303 13.68 10.70 -12.29
C HIS A 303 14.06 9.95 -11.01
N VAL A 304 15.33 9.57 -10.88
CA VAL A 304 15.86 8.83 -9.71
C VAL A 304 16.37 9.79 -8.63
N ILE A 305 17.27 10.70 -8.98
CA ILE A 305 17.88 11.68 -8.07
C ILE A 305 17.08 12.98 -8.02
N GLY A 306 16.77 13.54 -9.18
CA GLY A 306 16.17 14.87 -9.29
C GLY A 306 16.94 15.77 -10.22
N GLY A 307 16.39 16.96 -10.46
CA GLY A 307 16.99 17.96 -11.32
C GLY A 307 16.17 19.24 -11.34
N ILE A 308 16.65 20.24 -12.08
CA ILE A 308 15.97 21.50 -12.25
C ILE A 308 14.83 21.32 -13.26
N ALA A 309 13.59 21.63 -12.85
CA ALA A 309 12.41 21.53 -13.68
C ALA A 309 11.70 22.89 -13.77
N PRO A 310 11.17 23.27 -14.95
CA PRO A 310 10.35 24.46 -15.07
C PRO A 310 8.98 24.23 -14.44
N GLN A 311 8.53 25.20 -13.64
CA GLN A 311 7.20 25.30 -13.08
C GLN A 311 6.52 26.57 -13.55
N ILE A 312 5.22 26.46 -13.81
CA ILE A 312 4.39 27.59 -14.19
C ILE A 312 3.71 28.12 -12.94
N VAL A 313 4.16 29.29 -12.47
CA VAL A 313 3.52 29.98 -11.35
C VAL A 313 2.54 30.99 -11.92
N ARG A 314 1.28 30.91 -11.49
CA ARG A 314 0.23 31.87 -11.86
C ARG A 314 -0.02 32.76 -10.67
N ASP A 315 0.39 34.02 -10.77
CA ASP A 315 0.12 35.02 -9.76
C ASP A 315 -0.57 36.23 -10.39
N GLN A 316 -1.69 36.65 -9.81
CA GLN A 316 -2.50 37.82 -10.22
C GLN A 316 -2.72 37.96 -11.75
N GLY A 317 -3.00 36.85 -12.44
CA GLY A 317 -3.27 36.84 -13.89
C GLY A 317 -2.02 36.90 -14.79
N ARG A 318 -0.81 36.88 -14.22
CA ARG A 318 0.44 36.69 -14.96
C ARG A 318 0.94 35.26 -14.78
N THR A 319 1.35 34.66 -15.88
CA THR A 319 1.94 33.32 -15.92
C THR A 319 3.44 33.48 -16.06
N SER A 320 4.21 33.10 -15.04
CA SER A 320 5.68 33.14 -15.05
C SER A 320 6.25 31.72 -15.03
N LEU A 321 7.33 31.51 -15.78
CA LEU A 321 8.10 30.27 -15.77
C LEU A 321 9.21 30.41 -14.73
N VAL A 322 9.16 29.61 -13.67
CA VAL A 322 10.15 29.56 -12.60
C VAL A 322 10.84 28.21 -12.63
N TYR A 323 12.16 28.18 -12.55
CA TYR A 323 12.90 26.92 -12.45
C TYR A 323 13.09 26.57 -10.98
N GLN A 324 12.70 25.36 -10.60
CA GLN A 324 12.85 24.85 -9.24
C GLN A 324 13.46 23.46 -9.26
N VAL A 325 14.20 23.12 -8.21
CA VAL A 325 14.69 21.77 -8.01
C VAL A 325 13.50 20.84 -7.73
N ARG A 326 13.45 19.72 -8.46
CA ARG A 326 12.50 18.64 -8.22
C ARG A 326 13.26 17.36 -7.92
N TYR A 327 12.98 16.78 -6.77
CA TYR A 327 13.61 15.52 -6.35
C TYR A 327 13.00 14.30 -7.04
N GLY A 328 13.87 13.36 -7.39
CA GLY A 328 13.50 12.06 -7.97
C GLY A 328 13.00 11.07 -6.91
N CYS A 329 12.60 9.87 -7.35
CA CYS A 329 12.00 8.86 -6.47
C CYS A 329 12.93 8.42 -5.33
N LEU A 330 14.23 8.22 -5.58
CA LEU A 330 15.19 7.83 -4.56
C LEU A 330 15.40 8.94 -3.54
N THR A 331 15.63 10.17 -4.01
CA THR A 331 15.84 11.30 -3.11
C THR A 331 14.61 11.55 -2.24
N ARG A 332 13.40 11.53 -2.81
CA ARG A 332 12.17 11.66 -2.02
C ARG A 332 12.03 10.57 -0.97
N ALA A 333 12.27 9.31 -1.34
CA ALA A 333 12.20 8.19 -0.39
C ALA A 333 13.22 8.32 0.75
N VAL A 334 14.43 8.79 0.45
CA VAL A 334 15.46 9.05 1.47
C VAL A 334 15.11 10.26 2.34
N LEU A 335 14.61 11.35 1.75
CA LEU A 335 14.25 12.57 2.49
C LEU A 335 13.04 12.38 3.41
N ALA A 336 12.08 11.53 3.03
CA ALA A 336 10.93 11.19 3.88
C ALA A 336 11.36 10.60 5.24
N ASN A 337 12.51 9.93 5.28
CA ASN A 337 13.08 9.38 6.51
C ASN A 337 13.71 10.45 7.45
N TYR A 338 13.82 11.69 6.99
CA TYR A 338 14.34 12.84 7.72
C TYR A 338 13.27 13.93 7.93
N GLY A 339 11.99 13.59 7.74
CA GLY A 339 10.86 14.47 8.05
C GLY A 339 10.52 15.46 6.94
N SER A 340 11.16 15.33 5.78
CA SER A 340 10.85 16.14 4.61
C SER A 340 9.63 15.59 3.86
N ASP A 341 8.87 16.50 3.27
CA ASP A 341 7.76 16.22 2.35
C ASP A 341 8.24 15.74 0.96
N GLY A 342 9.55 15.60 0.77
CA GLY A 342 10.16 15.24 -0.50
C GLY A 342 10.22 16.40 -1.51
N ALA A 343 9.90 17.62 -1.10
CA ALA A 343 10.03 18.83 -1.92
C ALA A 343 11.17 19.73 -1.44
N THR A 344 11.51 19.71 -0.15
CA THR A 344 12.55 20.56 0.44
C THR A 344 13.61 19.76 1.21
N LEU A 345 14.82 20.31 1.29
CA LEU A 345 15.88 19.73 2.13
C LEU A 345 15.68 20.15 3.59
N PRO A 346 15.71 19.20 4.54
CA PRO A 346 15.67 19.56 5.94
C PRO A 346 16.98 20.24 6.36
N ALA A 347 16.90 21.20 7.30
CA ALA A 347 18.08 21.89 7.82
C ALA A 347 19.04 20.95 8.56
N GLU A 348 18.51 19.90 9.20
CA GLU A 348 19.28 18.85 9.84
C GLU A 348 18.74 17.47 9.46
N PHE A 349 19.62 16.53 9.14
CA PHE A 349 19.24 15.15 8.80
C PHE A 349 19.06 14.30 10.06
N ARG A 350 17.99 14.58 10.82
CA ARG A 350 17.59 13.76 11.97
C ARG A 350 16.55 12.73 11.55
N ARG A 351 16.81 11.47 11.86
CA ARG A 351 15.90 10.36 11.57
C ARG A 351 14.56 10.55 12.24
N CYS A 352 13.49 10.30 11.50
CA CYS A 352 12.12 10.34 12.00
C CYS A 352 11.33 9.13 11.54
N GLU A 353 10.22 8.88 12.22
CA GLU A 353 9.21 7.95 11.73
C GLU A 353 8.48 8.52 10.53
N VAL A 354 8.04 7.63 9.63
CA VAL A 354 7.25 8.00 8.47
C VAL A 354 5.78 7.73 8.77
N ARG A 355 4.91 8.68 8.43
CA ARG A 355 3.46 8.50 8.53
C ARG A 355 2.83 8.51 7.15
N HIS A 356 2.02 7.50 6.86
CA HIS A 356 1.28 7.41 5.61
C HIS A 356 -0.16 6.99 5.90
N ASN A 357 -1.14 7.80 5.47
CA ASN A 357 -2.58 7.58 5.73
C ASN A 357 -2.92 7.31 7.21
N GLY A 358 -2.31 8.05 8.13
CA GLY A 358 -2.51 7.89 9.57
C GLY A 358 -1.73 6.72 10.21
N VAL A 359 -1.12 5.84 9.42
CA VAL A 359 -0.34 4.70 9.90
C VAL A 359 1.13 5.10 10.13
N ARG A 360 1.71 4.67 11.24
CA ARG A 360 3.12 4.91 11.60
C ARG A 360 4.03 3.80 11.06
N TYR A 361 5.20 4.18 10.56
CA TYR A 361 6.25 3.31 10.05
C TYR A 361 7.61 3.72 10.62
N ARG A 362 8.53 2.76 10.73
CA ARG A 362 9.93 2.95 11.14
C ARG A 362 10.74 3.79 10.14
N GLY A 363 10.26 3.90 8.92
CA GLY A 363 10.94 4.59 7.84
C GLY A 363 10.29 4.27 6.49
N GLN A 364 10.89 4.79 5.43
CA GLN A 364 10.46 4.56 4.05
C GLN A 364 11.55 3.86 3.27
N TRP A 365 11.18 2.80 2.56
CA TRP A 365 12.00 2.09 1.59
C TRP A 365 11.49 2.38 0.19
N LEU A 366 12.35 2.19 -0.81
CA LEU A 366 11.99 2.37 -2.21
C LEU A 366 11.75 1.01 -2.88
N VAL A 367 10.59 0.87 -3.51
CA VAL A 367 10.28 -0.24 -4.41
C VAL A 367 10.24 0.26 -5.85
N ILE A 368 11.05 -0.33 -6.72
CA ILE A 368 11.07 0.01 -8.15
C ILE A 368 10.51 -1.15 -8.97
N ASP A 369 9.32 -0.95 -9.54
CA ASP A 369 8.71 -1.94 -10.42
C ASP A 369 9.25 -1.84 -11.85
N GLU A 370 9.30 -2.97 -12.55
CA GLU A 370 9.67 -3.09 -13.96
C GLU A 370 11.02 -2.47 -14.32
N LEU A 371 12.03 -2.70 -13.46
CA LEU A 371 13.34 -2.07 -13.52
C LEU A 371 14.01 -2.11 -14.90
N THR A 372 13.77 -3.16 -15.69
CA THR A 372 14.34 -3.39 -17.02
C THR A 372 13.76 -2.52 -18.13
N ARG A 373 12.65 -1.80 -17.88
CA ARG A 373 12.06 -0.86 -18.85
C ARG A 373 12.87 0.42 -18.98
N ALA A 374 13.67 0.76 -17.96
CA ALA A 374 14.50 1.95 -17.95
C ALA A 374 15.94 1.64 -18.39
N PRO A 375 16.65 2.61 -19.01
CA PRO A 375 18.10 2.53 -19.22
C PRO A 375 18.82 2.75 -17.88
N ILE A 376 18.84 1.69 -17.06
CA ILE A 376 19.13 1.82 -15.63
C ILE A 376 20.53 2.33 -15.31
N ASP A 377 21.55 1.95 -16.08
CA ASP A 377 22.91 2.42 -15.87
C ASP A 377 23.01 3.94 -16.04
N ALA A 378 22.28 4.49 -17.01
CA ALA A 378 22.21 5.93 -17.23
C ALA A 378 21.33 6.62 -16.18
N ALA A 379 20.25 5.98 -15.75
CA ALA A 379 19.33 6.54 -14.75
C ALA A 379 19.95 6.58 -13.35
N PHE A 380 20.74 5.57 -12.97
CA PHE A 380 21.42 5.52 -11.68
C PHE A 380 22.76 6.26 -11.71
N GLY A 381 23.49 6.27 -12.83
CA GLY A 381 24.69 7.09 -13.01
C GLY A 381 25.68 6.98 -11.85
N GLY A 382 25.95 8.10 -11.17
CA GLY A 382 26.86 8.21 -10.02
C GLY A 382 26.39 7.50 -8.73
N LEU A 383 25.14 7.04 -8.65
CA LEU A 383 24.59 6.37 -7.46
C LEU A 383 25.24 5.04 -7.11
N LEU A 384 25.89 4.39 -8.09
CA LEU A 384 26.48 3.07 -7.90
C LEU A 384 27.65 3.07 -6.90
N THR A 385 28.24 4.24 -6.65
CA THR A 385 29.25 4.45 -5.60
C THR A 385 28.59 4.63 -4.22
N THR A 386 27.54 5.45 -4.11
CA THR A 386 26.73 5.68 -2.90
C THR A 386 26.08 4.40 -2.39
N LEU A 387 25.48 3.62 -3.29
CA LEU A 387 24.90 2.30 -2.98
C LEU A 387 25.96 1.22 -2.76
N GLY A 388 27.23 1.52 -3.03
CA GLY A 388 28.36 0.67 -2.69
C GLY A 388 28.67 0.67 -1.21
N GLY A 389 29.27 -0.42 -0.71
CA GLY A 389 29.56 -0.65 0.72
C GLY A 389 30.40 0.40 1.45
N GLN A 390 30.77 1.51 0.79
CA GLN A 390 31.38 2.69 1.40
C GLN A 390 30.36 3.68 1.99
N ARG A 391 29.04 3.48 1.82
CA ARG A 391 27.95 4.31 2.38
C ARG A 391 28.24 5.81 2.25
N ALA A 392 28.62 6.24 1.04
CA ALA A 392 28.80 7.66 0.76
C ALA A 392 27.44 8.37 0.81
N PRO A 393 27.39 9.66 1.18
CA PRO A 393 26.16 10.43 1.07
C PRO A 393 25.67 10.49 -0.38
N LEU A 394 24.37 10.67 -0.52
CA LEU A 394 23.65 10.89 -1.75
C LEU A 394 23.82 12.36 -2.17
N ALA A 395 24.49 12.61 -3.28
CA ALA A 395 24.56 13.95 -3.87
C ALA A 395 23.24 14.27 -4.57
N VAL A 396 22.55 15.32 -4.11
CA VAL A 396 21.26 15.76 -4.66
C VAL A 396 21.34 17.21 -5.10
N PRO A 397 20.64 17.61 -6.17
CA PRO A 397 20.60 19.01 -6.58
C PRO A 397 19.95 19.88 -5.49
N ALA A 398 20.48 21.07 -5.26
CA ALA A 398 19.94 22.07 -4.35
C ALA A 398 20.02 23.46 -5.01
N ASP A 399 19.33 24.46 -4.47
CA ASP A 399 19.31 25.81 -5.04
C ASP A 399 20.71 26.47 -5.05
N ASP A 400 21.59 26.06 -4.15
CA ASP A 400 22.99 26.51 -4.01
C ASP A 400 24.03 25.54 -4.61
N GLY A 401 23.59 24.51 -5.34
CA GLY A 401 24.46 23.55 -6.02
C GLY A 401 24.09 22.10 -5.73
N GLU A 402 24.92 21.42 -4.95
CA GLU A 402 24.69 20.02 -4.55
C GLU A 402 24.70 19.88 -3.03
N ALA A 403 23.66 19.26 -2.49
CA ALA A 403 23.57 18.88 -1.09
C ALA A 403 23.94 17.40 -0.91
N GLN A 404 24.62 17.10 0.20
CA GLN A 404 25.02 15.74 0.57
C GLN A 404 24.02 15.18 1.59
N VAL A 405 23.14 14.29 1.13
CA VAL A 405 22.10 13.67 1.96
C VAL A 405 22.62 12.32 2.48
N PRO A 406 22.74 12.10 3.80
CA PRO A 406 23.14 10.79 4.32
C PRO A 406 22.09 9.73 3.97
N LEU A 407 22.54 8.51 3.64
CA LEU A 407 21.64 7.38 3.43
C LEU A 407 21.40 6.66 4.77
N PRO A 408 20.15 6.44 5.20
CA PRO A 408 19.88 5.74 6.44
C PRO A 408 20.44 4.31 6.43
N ARG A 409 20.96 3.85 7.57
CA ARG A 409 21.59 2.52 7.69
C ARG A 409 20.62 1.36 7.53
N ASP A 410 19.35 1.60 7.82
CA ASP A 410 18.24 0.66 7.65
C ASP A 410 17.50 0.81 6.30
N PHE A 411 17.88 1.78 5.46
CA PHE A 411 17.26 1.99 4.16
C PHE A 411 17.60 0.85 3.19
N ARG A 412 16.60 0.33 2.49
CA ARG A 412 16.77 -0.67 1.44
C ARG A 412 15.97 -0.30 0.20
N MET A 413 16.40 -0.91 -0.90
CA MET A 413 15.73 -0.83 -2.19
C MET A 413 15.37 -2.24 -2.60
N ILE A 414 14.13 -2.44 -3.03
CA ILE A 414 13.68 -3.70 -3.63
C ILE A 414 13.19 -3.36 -5.03
N ALA A 415 13.80 -3.95 -6.04
CA ALA A 415 13.33 -3.79 -7.40
C ALA A 415 12.75 -5.10 -7.93
N THR A 416 11.88 -5.01 -8.92
CA THR A 416 11.32 -6.18 -9.61
C THR A 416 11.66 -6.12 -11.09
N LEU A 417 11.84 -7.29 -11.70
CA LEU A 417 12.02 -7.40 -13.14
C LEU A 417 11.32 -8.64 -13.69
N ASN A 418 10.93 -8.54 -14.96
CA ASN A 418 10.39 -9.67 -15.71
C ASN A 418 11.51 -10.30 -16.53
N SER A 419 12.09 -11.39 -16.03
CA SER A 419 13.24 -12.06 -16.65
C SER A 419 12.89 -12.99 -17.81
N PHE A 420 11.60 -13.16 -18.10
CA PHE A 420 11.10 -14.09 -19.11
C PHE A 420 10.52 -13.38 -20.33
N ASP A 421 10.67 -12.07 -20.41
CA ASP A 421 10.35 -11.32 -21.62
C ASP A 421 11.56 -11.36 -22.56
N ARG A 422 11.37 -11.85 -23.79
CA ARG A 422 12.46 -11.93 -24.78
C ARG A 422 12.91 -10.55 -25.26
N HIS A 423 12.12 -9.52 -24.99
CA HIS A 423 12.42 -8.12 -25.30
C HIS A 423 13.17 -7.43 -24.17
N PHE A 424 14.22 -8.04 -23.63
CA PHE A 424 15.12 -7.34 -22.71
C PHE A 424 15.72 -6.12 -23.42
N LEU A 425 15.09 -4.95 -23.23
CA LEU A 425 15.53 -3.70 -23.85
C LEU A 425 16.92 -3.30 -23.33
N HIS A 426 17.23 -3.60 -22.06
CA HIS A 426 18.51 -3.28 -21.43
C HIS A 426 19.03 -4.42 -20.53
N GLN A 427 20.28 -4.85 -20.78
CA GLN A 427 21.01 -5.77 -19.91
C GLN A 427 21.49 -5.05 -18.65
N ILE A 428 21.42 -5.71 -17.49
CA ILE A 428 21.90 -5.15 -16.23
C ILE A 428 23.43 -5.25 -16.15
N SER A 429 24.10 -4.13 -15.86
CA SER A 429 25.56 -4.07 -15.75
C SER A 429 26.15 -4.86 -14.58
N GLU A 430 27.42 -5.25 -14.71
CA GLU A 430 28.18 -5.91 -13.64
C GLU A 430 28.33 -5.02 -12.40
N ALA A 431 28.31 -3.70 -12.56
CA ALA A 431 28.34 -2.76 -11.44
C ALA A 431 27.08 -2.88 -10.57
N MET A 432 25.90 -3.00 -11.20
CA MET A 432 24.64 -3.24 -10.49
C MET A 432 24.58 -4.61 -9.82
N LYS A 433 25.06 -5.67 -10.49
CA LYS A 433 25.12 -7.04 -9.92
C LYS A 433 25.97 -7.15 -8.65
N ARG A 434 26.87 -6.19 -8.41
CA ARG A 434 27.68 -6.11 -7.18
C ARG A 434 26.97 -5.36 -6.03
N ARG A 435 25.82 -4.73 -6.28
CA ARG A 435 25.08 -3.89 -5.32
C ARG A 435 23.71 -4.47 -4.96
N PHE A 436 23.12 -5.18 -5.91
CA PHE A 436 21.87 -5.88 -5.74
C PHE A 436 22.08 -7.38 -5.72
N VAL A 437 21.34 -8.07 -4.84
CA VAL A 437 21.21 -9.53 -4.89
C VAL A 437 20.00 -9.88 -5.74
N PHE A 438 20.22 -10.73 -6.75
CA PHE A 438 19.18 -11.21 -7.64
C PHE A 438 18.56 -12.49 -7.07
N ILE A 439 17.25 -12.48 -6.90
CA ILE A 439 16.50 -13.60 -6.35
C ILE A 439 15.32 -13.89 -7.27
N ASP A 440 15.28 -15.11 -7.79
CA ASP A 440 14.20 -15.57 -8.65
C ASP A 440 12.98 -16.01 -7.82
N ILE A 441 11.81 -15.49 -8.20
CA ILE A 441 10.49 -15.85 -7.71
C ILE A 441 9.81 -16.68 -8.80
N LEU A 442 9.79 -17.99 -8.59
CA LEU A 442 9.18 -18.96 -9.49
C LEU A 442 7.75 -19.31 -9.05
N PRO A 443 6.93 -19.90 -9.95
CA PRO A 443 5.65 -20.48 -9.55
C PRO A 443 5.82 -21.51 -8.42
N PRO A 444 4.80 -21.68 -7.55
CA PRO A 444 4.90 -22.56 -6.40
C PRO A 444 5.14 -24.02 -6.81
N THR A 445 5.84 -24.77 -5.95
CA THR A 445 6.13 -26.21 -6.17
C THR A 445 5.64 -27.06 -5.00
N GLY A 446 5.63 -28.39 -5.16
CA GLY A 446 5.29 -29.35 -4.09
C GLY A 446 3.96 -29.05 -3.40
N ALA A 447 3.98 -28.88 -2.06
CA ALA A 447 2.78 -28.63 -1.27
C ALA A 447 2.12 -27.27 -1.58
N LEU A 448 2.90 -26.23 -1.92
CA LEU A 448 2.34 -24.93 -2.30
C LEU A 448 1.61 -25.01 -3.65
N ALA A 449 2.11 -25.82 -4.59
CA ALA A 449 1.45 -26.06 -5.87
C ALA A 449 0.09 -26.76 -5.70
N ALA A 450 -0.05 -27.63 -4.69
CA ALA A 450 -1.31 -28.28 -4.37
C ALA A 450 -2.36 -27.30 -3.81
N ALA A 451 -1.92 -26.28 -3.07
CA ALA A 451 -2.80 -25.23 -2.52
C ALA A 451 -3.21 -24.17 -3.56
N GLU A 452 -2.44 -24.04 -4.65
CA GLU A 452 -2.57 -22.99 -5.65
C GLU A 452 -3.96 -22.81 -6.27
N PRO A 453 -4.68 -23.87 -6.72
CA PRO A 453 -6.00 -23.69 -7.34
C PRO A 453 -6.98 -23.02 -6.38
N ALA A 454 -7.02 -23.48 -5.12
CA ALA A 454 -7.93 -22.95 -4.12
C ALA A 454 -7.60 -21.50 -3.75
N VAL A 455 -6.31 -21.15 -3.68
CA VAL A 455 -5.86 -19.77 -3.42
C VAL A 455 -6.23 -18.84 -4.58
N ALA A 456 -6.03 -19.26 -5.83
CA ALA A 456 -6.38 -18.47 -7.01
C ALA A 456 -7.89 -18.18 -7.06
N LEU A 457 -8.72 -19.21 -6.82
CA LEU A 457 -10.18 -19.06 -6.76
C LEU A 457 -10.62 -18.13 -5.63
N ARG A 458 -10.06 -18.32 -4.42
CA ARG A 458 -10.37 -17.48 -3.25
C ARG A 458 -10.04 -16.01 -3.49
N ASN A 459 -8.87 -15.73 -4.05
CA ASN A 459 -8.46 -14.34 -4.32
C ASN A 459 -9.33 -13.70 -5.40
N ALA A 460 -9.70 -14.44 -6.45
CA ALA A 460 -10.62 -13.97 -7.48
C ALA A 460 -11.99 -13.58 -6.89
N LEU A 461 -12.57 -14.44 -6.04
CA LEU A 461 -13.82 -14.15 -5.36
C LEU A 461 -13.71 -12.95 -4.40
N ARG A 462 -12.61 -12.83 -3.65
CA ARG A 462 -12.35 -11.68 -2.78
C ARG A 462 -12.32 -10.37 -3.59
N ARG A 463 -11.62 -10.37 -4.72
CA ARG A 463 -11.54 -9.21 -5.62
C ARG A 463 -12.91 -8.82 -6.20
N LEU A 464 -13.69 -9.81 -6.64
CA LEU A 464 -15.04 -9.55 -7.16
C LEU A 464 -16.00 -9.04 -6.09
N HIS A 465 -15.85 -9.50 -4.86
CA HIS A 465 -16.60 -8.98 -3.71
C HIS A 465 -16.24 -7.53 -3.39
N GLU A 466 -14.95 -7.17 -3.38
CA GLU A 466 -14.49 -5.78 -3.19
C GLU A 466 -15.07 -4.84 -4.25
N LEU A 467 -15.24 -5.34 -5.49
CA LEU A 467 -15.88 -4.63 -6.60
C LEU A 467 -17.42 -4.69 -6.55
N ARG A 468 -18.01 -5.33 -5.54
CA ARG A 468 -19.47 -5.54 -5.38
C ARG A 468 -20.13 -6.27 -6.56
N VAL A 469 -19.37 -7.12 -7.25
CA VAL A 469 -19.87 -7.97 -8.35
C VAL A 469 -20.55 -9.23 -7.81
N VAL A 470 -20.07 -9.74 -6.67
CA VAL A 470 -20.61 -10.93 -6.00
C VAL A 470 -21.06 -10.55 -4.59
N GLU A 471 -22.34 -10.83 -4.27
CA GLU A 471 -22.86 -10.71 -2.91
C GLU A 471 -22.25 -11.83 -2.04
N ARG A 472 -21.61 -11.44 -0.94
CA ARG A 472 -20.91 -12.36 -0.03
C ARG A 472 -21.84 -12.80 1.08
N VAL A 473 -21.84 -14.10 1.37
CA VAL A 473 -22.30 -14.61 2.67
C VAL A 473 -21.05 -14.74 3.54
N ALA A 474 -20.83 -13.77 4.44
CA ALA A 474 -19.69 -13.81 5.35
C ALA A 474 -19.93 -14.88 6.43
N THR A 475 -18.99 -15.81 6.57
CA THR A 475 -18.79 -16.57 7.81
C THR A 475 -17.43 -16.17 8.37
N ASP A 476 -17.36 -15.91 9.67
CA ASP A 476 -16.14 -15.54 10.40
C ASP A 476 -14.99 -16.54 10.12
N GLY A 477 -13.74 -16.06 10.15
CA GLY A 477 -12.53 -16.92 10.19
C GLY A 477 -11.84 -17.25 8.86
N GLY A 478 -12.05 -16.48 7.78
CA GLY A 478 -11.34 -16.68 6.51
C GLY A 478 -12.04 -17.63 5.52
N ASN A 479 -13.23 -18.09 5.87
CA ASN A 479 -14.12 -18.81 4.97
C ASN A 479 -14.77 -17.85 3.96
N LEU A 480 -14.94 -18.32 2.73
CA LEU A 480 -15.50 -17.53 1.63
C LEU A 480 -16.53 -18.37 0.88
N ALA A 481 -17.74 -17.85 0.71
CA ALA A 481 -18.81 -18.53 -0.02
C ALA A 481 -19.36 -17.63 -1.13
N TRP A 482 -19.55 -18.21 -2.31
CA TRP A 482 -20.41 -17.68 -3.36
C TRP A 482 -21.69 -18.52 -3.36
N GLU A 483 -22.78 -17.91 -2.92
CA GLU A 483 -24.04 -18.60 -2.62
C GLU A 483 -24.54 -19.42 -3.81
N GLY A 484 -24.82 -20.70 -3.56
CA GLY A 484 -25.29 -21.65 -4.59
C GLY A 484 -24.20 -22.20 -5.53
N PHE A 485 -22.96 -21.72 -5.45
CA PHE A 485 -21.90 -22.12 -6.38
C PHE A 485 -20.72 -22.82 -5.71
N VAL A 486 -20.06 -22.16 -4.75
CA VAL A 486 -18.84 -22.70 -4.14
C VAL A 486 -18.63 -22.17 -2.72
N THR A 487 -18.11 -23.04 -1.86
CA THR A 487 -17.66 -22.69 -0.50
C THR A 487 -16.19 -23.05 -0.35
N ILE A 488 -15.39 -22.11 0.12
CA ILE A 488 -13.97 -22.26 0.40
C ILE A 488 -13.79 -22.11 1.90
N THR A 489 -13.36 -23.18 2.57
CA THR A 489 -13.08 -23.15 4.01
C THR A 489 -11.59 -23.24 4.27
N ALA A 490 -11.07 -22.35 5.11
CA ALA A 490 -9.71 -22.50 5.63
C ALA A 490 -9.66 -23.73 6.55
N GLU A 491 -8.66 -24.58 6.40
CA GLU A 491 -8.42 -25.66 7.35
C GLU A 491 -7.50 -25.11 8.46
N ASP A 492 -7.98 -25.06 9.70
CA ASP A 492 -7.20 -24.54 10.85
C ASP A 492 -5.92 -25.35 11.06
N ASP A 493 -4.80 -24.61 11.22
CA ASP A 493 -3.42 -25.09 11.22
C ASP A 493 -3.15 -26.22 12.23
N ALA A 494 -2.79 -27.39 11.71
CA ALA A 494 -1.93 -28.35 12.41
C ALA A 494 -0.45 -28.02 12.13
N GLY A 495 0.00 -26.81 12.47
CA GLY A 495 1.43 -26.46 12.55
C GLY A 495 2.26 -26.35 11.26
N ASP A 496 1.67 -26.52 10.06
CA ASP A 496 2.37 -26.41 8.77
C ASP A 496 2.14 -25.03 8.13
N ALA A 497 3.20 -24.30 7.79
CA ALA A 497 3.16 -22.94 7.25
C ALA A 497 2.57 -22.79 5.82
N VAL A 498 1.89 -23.82 5.30
CA VAL A 498 1.27 -23.84 3.97
C VAL A 498 -0.23 -23.67 4.11
N PRO A 499 -0.83 -22.63 3.51
CA PRO A 499 -2.25 -22.39 3.69
C PRO A 499 -3.08 -23.47 2.97
N ARG A 500 -3.86 -24.26 3.72
CA ARG A 500 -4.73 -25.31 3.19
C ARG A 500 -6.17 -24.81 3.14
N TYR A 501 -6.79 -24.95 1.98
CA TYR A 501 -8.19 -24.61 1.76
C TYR A 501 -8.92 -25.80 1.19
N ARG A 502 -10.09 -26.07 1.75
CA ARG A 502 -11.03 -27.04 1.21
C ARG A 502 -12.04 -26.30 0.35
N VAL A 503 -12.11 -26.67 -0.92
CA VAL A 503 -13.09 -26.14 -1.89
C VAL A 503 -14.22 -27.15 -2.02
N THR A 504 -15.46 -26.72 -1.77
CA THR A 504 -16.68 -27.51 -1.93
C THR A 504 -17.55 -26.84 -2.97
N TRP A 505 -17.74 -27.49 -4.12
CA TRP A 505 -18.61 -27.01 -5.18
C TRP A 505 -20.05 -27.45 -4.94
N HIS A 506 -20.99 -26.52 -5.14
CA HIS A 506 -22.43 -26.76 -5.10
C HIS A 506 -23.05 -26.73 -6.50
N HIS A 507 -22.29 -26.31 -7.51
CA HIS A 507 -22.70 -26.26 -8.91
C HIS A 507 -21.78 -27.11 -9.79
N ALA A 508 -22.30 -28.19 -10.35
CA ALA A 508 -21.53 -29.17 -11.12
C ALA A 508 -20.81 -28.57 -12.34
N ASP A 509 -21.45 -27.65 -13.08
CA ASP A 509 -20.80 -27.02 -14.25
C ASP A 509 -19.65 -26.10 -13.85
N GLY A 510 -19.74 -25.48 -12.66
CA GLY A 510 -18.66 -24.64 -12.13
C GLY A 510 -17.45 -25.47 -11.73
N GLU A 511 -17.68 -26.60 -11.06
CA GLU A 511 -16.63 -27.57 -10.75
C GLU A 511 -15.93 -28.06 -12.02
N ARG A 512 -16.70 -28.46 -13.03
CA ARG A 512 -16.15 -28.93 -14.33
C ARG A 512 -15.36 -27.85 -15.05
N ALA A 513 -15.89 -26.62 -15.13
CA ALA A 513 -15.19 -25.51 -15.79
C ALA A 513 -13.88 -25.15 -15.07
N PHE A 514 -13.88 -25.15 -13.74
CA PHE A 514 -12.69 -24.88 -12.95
C PHE A 514 -11.63 -25.99 -13.06
N ASP A 515 -12.03 -27.26 -13.03
CA ASP A 515 -11.11 -28.38 -13.24
C ASP A 515 -10.46 -28.31 -14.64
N HIS A 516 -11.27 -28.10 -15.68
CA HIS A 516 -10.79 -28.01 -17.06
C HIS A 516 -9.89 -26.79 -17.28
N PHE A 517 -10.23 -25.64 -16.68
CA PHE A 517 -9.33 -24.50 -16.61
C PHE A 517 -7.96 -24.89 -16.07
N TRP A 518 -7.93 -25.59 -14.93
CA TRP A 518 -6.68 -25.93 -14.26
C TRP A 518 -5.83 -26.92 -15.06
N ARG A 519 -6.48 -27.89 -15.73
CA ARG A 519 -5.82 -28.81 -16.68
C ARG A 519 -5.14 -28.04 -17.83
N ILE A 520 -5.85 -27.11 -18.46
CA ILE A 520 -5.32 -26.24 -19.52
C ILE A 520 -4.18 -25.37 -18.99
N PHE A 521 -4.34 -24.78 -17.81
CA PHE A 521 -3.31 -23.92 -17.20
C PHE A 521 -2.02 -24.69 -16.88
N ARG A 522 -2.13 -25.94 -16.42
CA ARG A 522 -0.98 -26.85 -16.23
C ARG A 522 -0.31 -27.21 -17.54
N ALA A 523 -1.07 -27.53 -18.59
CA ALA A 523 -0.54 -27.80 -19.93
C ALA A 523 0.24 -26.60 -20.48
N ILE A 524 -0.29 -25.38 -20.32
CA ILE A 524 0.40 -24.14 -20.70
C ILE A 524 1.73 -23.99 -19.94
N ARG A 525 1.77 -24.35 -18.65
CA ARG A 525 2.96 -24.24 -17.80
C ARG A 525 4.14 -25.10 -18.21
N VAL A 526 3.92 -26.15 -19.00
CA VAL A 526 4.99 -26.94 -19.62
C VAL A 526 5.86 -26.06 -20.52
N TYR A 527 5.25 -25.11 -21.24
CA TYR A 527 5.94 -24.25 -22.21
C TYR A 527 6.16 -22.82 -21.72
N ARG A 528 5.27 -22.31 -20.87
CA ARG A 528 5.35 -20.96 -20.32
C ARG A 528 5.10 -20.95 -18.83
N ARG A 529 6.14 -20.66 -18.04
CA ARG A 529 5.97 -20.41 -16.59
C ARG A 529 5.06 -19.18 -16.38
N LEU A 530 3.90 -19.41 -15.79
CA LEU A 530 2.92 -18.37 -15.41
C LEU A 530 2.72 -18.43 -13.90
N GLY A 531 2.68 -17.30 -13.20
CA GLY A 531 2.45 -17.29 -11.76
C GLY A 531 0.97 -17.34 -11.35
N VAL A 532 0.73 -17.46 -10.05
CA VAL A 532 -0.60 -17.58 -9.41
C VAL A 532 -1.56 -16.46 -9.84
N ALA A 533 -1.06 -15.22 -9.99
CA ALA A 533 -1.92 -14.08 -10.34
C ALA A 533 -2.52 -14.19 -11.75
N GLN A 534 -1.89 -14.95 -12.67
CA GLN A 534 -2.49 -15.23 -13.98
C GLN A 534 -3.67 -16.20 -13.84
N ALA A 535 -3.57 -17.20 -12.97
CA ALA A 535 -4.70 -18.06 -12.66
C ALA A 535 -5.84 -17.29 -11.98
N GLU A 536 -5.51 -16.40 -11.05
CA GLU A 536 -6.48 -15.51 -10.41
C GLU A 536 -7.21 -14.63 -11.44
N ALA A 537 -6.49 -14.09 -12.42
CA ALA A 537 -7.09 -13.29 -13.49
C ALA A 537 -8.08 -14.10 -14.33
N VAL A 538 -7.73 -15.34 -14.72
CA VAL A 538 -8.65 -16.24 -15.44
C VAL A 538 -9.87 -16.57 -14.59
N CYS A 539 -9.69 -16.92 -13.31
CA CYS A 539 -10.79 -17.19 -12.39
C CYS A 539 -11.72 -15.97 -12.25
N THR A 540 -11.15 -14.77 -12.14
CA THR A 540 -11.89 -13.51 -12.05
C THR A 540 -12.74 -13.29 -13.31
N ALA A 541 -12.16 -13.49 -14.50
CA ALA A 541 -12.86 -13.36 -15.78
C ALA A 541 -13.95 -14.43 -15.96
N LEU A 542 -13.65 -15.69 -15.61
CA LEU A 542 -14.60 -16.80 -15.65
C LEU A 542 -15.85 -16.51 -14.80
N ILE A 543 -15.65 -16.17 -13.53
CA ILE A 543 -16.76 -15.87 -12.61
C ILE A 543 -17.53 -14.63 -13.08
N SER A 544 -16.84 -13.59 -13.55
CA SER A 544 -17.49 -12.40 -14.10
C SER A 544 -18.39 -12.72 -15.29
N GLY A 545 -17.92 -13.60 -16.20
CA GLY A 545 -18.73 -14.05 -17.35
C GLY A 545 -20.01 -14.76 -16.90
N VAL A 546 -19.91 -15.65 -15.92
CA VAL A 546 -21.07 -16.37 -15.36
C VAL A 546 -22.03 -15.41 -14.67
N VAL A 547 -21.54 -14.43 -13.91
CA VAL A 547 -22.37 -13.40 -13.26
C VAL A 547 -23.16 -12.56 -14.27
N VAL A 548 -22.61 -12.32 -15.47
CA VAL A 548 -23.28 -11.59 -16.56
C VAL A 548 -24.21 -12.51 -17.38
N GLY A 549 -24.33 -13.79 -17.02
CA GLY A 549 -25.28 -14.75 -17.61
C GLY A 549 -24.71 -15.61 -18.73
N MET A 550 -23.38 -15.67 -18.89
CA MET A 550 -22.74 -16.62 -19.82
C MET A 550 -22.84 -18.05 -19.28
N ALA A 551 -22.94 -19.02 -20.19
CA ALA A 551 -22.74 -20.43 -19.83
C ALA A 551 -21.28 -20.67 -19.41
N TRP A 552 -21.05 -21.64 -18.52
CA TRP A 552 -19.74 -21.90 -17.91
C TRP A 552 -18.63 -22.23 -18.92
N ASP A 553 -18.96 -22.96 -19.98
CA ASP A 553 -18.07 -23.30 -21.09
C ASP A 553 -17.69 -22.07 -21.92
N ALA A 554 -18.68 -21.25 -22.29
CA ALA A 554 -18.46 -19.99 -23.01
C ALA A 554 -17.68 -18.97 -22.16
N ALA A 555 -17.96 -18.90 -20.86
CA ALA A 555 -17.25 -18.04 -19.93
C ALA A 555 -15.78 -18.49 -19.75
N LEU A 556 -15.51 -19.80 -19.71
CA LEU A 556 -14.16 -20.35 -19.66
C LEU A 556 -13.37 -20.02 -20.93
N ASP A 557 -13.98 -20.23 -22.11
CA ASP A 557 -13.34 -19.95 -23.39
C ASP A 557 -12.97 -18.45 -23.52
N ALA A 558 -13.91 -17.56 -23.20
CA ALA A 558 -13.67 -16.12 -23.19
C ALA A 558 -12.60 -15.72 -22.16
N ALA A 559 -12.65 -16.27 -20.94
CA ALA A 559 -11.68 -15.97 -19.89
C ALA A 559 -10.25 -16.35 -20.31
N LEU A 560 -10.05 -17.54 -20.90
CA LEU A 560 -8.75 -17.97 -21.40
C LEU A 560 -8.28 -17.12 -22.58
N ALA A 561 -9.19 -16.82 -23.52
CA ALA A 561 -8.94 -15.98 -24.67
C ALA A 561 -8.49 -14.57 -24.29
N ASP A 562 -9.14 -13.94 -23.32
CA ASP A 562 -8.89 -12.53 -22.98
C ASP A 562 -7.76 -12.33 -21.97
N THR A 563 -7.39 -13.36 -21.20
CA THR A 563 -6.35 -13.22 -20.17
C THR A 563 -5.02 -13.87 -20.55
N LEU A 564 -5.03 -15.03 -21.22
CA LEU A 564 -3.81 -15.80 -21.47
C LEU A 564 -3.33 -15.74 -22.92
N ALA A 565 -4.21 -15.62 -23.91
CA ALA A 565 -3.84 -15.77 -25.31
C ALA A 565 -2.64 -14.89 -25.71
N ASP A 566 -2.70 -13.59 -25.43
CA ASP A 566 -1.62 -12.64 -25.78
C ASP A 566 -0.30 -12.98 -25.07
N GLN A 567 -0.36 -13.52 -23.85
CA GLN A 567 0.84 -13.94 -23.11
C GLN A 567 1.52 -15.16 -23.75
N LEU A 568 0.78 -15.95 -24.53
CA LEU A 568 1.27 -17.13 -25.25
C LEU A 568 1.81 -16.79 -26.64
N GLN A 569 1.69 -15.54 -27.09
CA GLN A 569 2.31 -15.08 -28.34
C GLN A 569 3.84 -15.22 -28.33
N VAL A 570 4.47 -15.21 -27.15
CA VAL A 570 5.93 -15.41 -27.00
C VAL A 570 6.38 -16.84 -27.32
N LEU A 571 5.47 -17.82 -27.23
CA LEU A 571 5.75 -19.21 -27.56
C LEU A 571 6.15 -19.37 -29.03
N THR A 572 6.90 -20.41 -29.32
CA THR A 572 7.22 -20.78 -30.71
C THR A 572 6.02 -21.46 -31.38
N ARG A 573 6.07 -21.56 -32.71
CA ARG A 573 5.00 -22.21 -33.49
C ARG A 573 4.80 -23.67 -33.07
N ASP A 574 5.87 -24.41 -32.81
CA ASP A 574 5.80 -25.80 -32.38
C ASP A 574 5.17 -25.95 -30.99
N GLU A 575 5.52 -25.07 -30.04
CA GLU A 575 4.93 -25.06 -28.69
C GLU A 575 3.42 -24.73 -28.77
N GLN A 576 3.03 -23.75 -29.58
CA GLN A 576 1.62 -23.41 -29.81
C GLN A 576 0.86 -24.55 -30.50
N ALA A 577 1.48 -25.25 -31.46
CA ALA A 577 0.87 -26.38 -32.14
C ALA A 577 0.60 -27.56 -31.19
N VAL A 578 1.51 -27.84 -30.25
CA VAL A 578 1.26 -28.87 -29.22
C VAL A 578 0.11 -28.47 -28.30
N LEU A 579 0.03 -27.20 -27.89
CA LEU A 579 -1.12 -26.72 -27.09
C LEU A 579 -2.44 -26.84 -27.85
N LEU A 580 -2.47 -26.55 -29.15
CA LEU A 580 -3.66 -26.76 -29.99
C LEU A 580 -4.03 -28.24 -30.10
N ALA A 581 -3.05 -29.13 -30.31
CA ALA A 581 -3.27 -30.57 -30.33
C ALA A 581 -3.80 -31.08 -28.98
N TYR A 582 -3.36 -30.47 -27.87
CA TYR A 582 -3.86 -30.80 -26.54
C TYR A 582 -5.35 -30.43 -26.40
N LEU A 583 -5.76 -29.24 -26.86
CA LEU A 583 -7.18 -28.84 -26.83
C LEU A 583 -8.08 -29.81 -27.63
N ASP A 584 -7.59 -30.33 -28.75
CA ASP A 584 -8.33 -31.28 -29.59
C ASP A 584 -8.31 -32.74 -29.08
N HIS A 585 -7.28 -33.13 -28.32
CA HIS A 585 -7.00 -34.54 -28.00
C HIS A 585 -6.76 -34.85 -26.51
N ALA A 586 -7.12 -33.95 -25.58
CA ALA A 586 -6.96 -34.15 -24.14
C ALA A 586 -7.73 -35.35 -23.55
N GLY A 587 -8.56 -36.06 -24.32
CA GLY A 587 -9.23 -37.31 -23.91
C GLY A 587 -8.72 -38.56 -24.61
N ASP A 588 -7.66 -38.46 -25.42
CA ASP A 588 -7.09 -39.56 -26.20
C ASP A 588 -5.55 -39.48 -26.17
N ALA A 589 -4.97 -40.19 -25.19
CA ALA A 589 -3.53 -40.13 -24.94
C ALA A 589 -2.70 -40.66 -26.12
N GLU A 590 -3.18 -41.70 -26.82
CA GLU A 590 -2.49 -42.25 -27.99
C GLU A 590 -2.49 -41.23 -29.12
N ARG A 591 -3.66 -40.65 -29.43
CA ARG A 591 -3.80 -39.66 -30.50
C ARG A 591 -3.00 -38.39 -30.22
N PHE A 592 -3.01 -37.90 -28.99
CA PHE A 592 -2.20 -36.74 -28.60
C PHE A 592 -0.70 -37.04 -28.76
N THR A 593 -0.24 -38.23 -28.36
CA THR A 593 1.15 -38.66 -28.52
C THR A 593 1.56 -38.72 -29.99
N GLU A 594 0.71 -39.27 -30.86
CA GLU A 594 0.93 -39.27 -32.31
C GLU A 594 1.13 -37.86 -32.86
N GLN A 595 0.26 -36.91 -32.46
CA GLN A 595 0.36 -35.52 -32.90
C GLN A 595 1.63 -34.82 -32.41
N VAL A 596 1.99 -34.99 -31.14
CA VAL A 596 3.24 -34.42 -30.58
C VAL A 596 4.46 -34.98 -31.32
N ARG A 597 4.52 -36.30 -31.56
CA ARG A 597 5.62 -36.91 -32.32
C ARG A 597 5.67 -36.39 -33.76
N ALA A 598 4.53 -36.24 -34.42
CA ALA A 598 4.45 -35.68 -35.77
C ALA A 598 5.01 -34.26 -35.81
N ILE A 599 4.54 -33.36 -34.92
CA ILE A 599 5.02 -31.98 -34.81
C ILE A 599 6.55 -31.95 -34.61
N LEU A 600 7.08 -32.75 -33.69
CA LEU A 600 8.51 -32.75 -33.39
C LEU A 600 9.35 -33.31 -34.54
N SER A 601 8.85 -34.32 -35.26
CA SER A 601 9.58 -34.96 -36.37
C SER A 601 9.88 -34.00 -37.54
N GLU A 602 9.06 -32.96 -37.71
CA GLU A 602 9.22 -31.94 -38.75
C GLU A 602 10.24 -30.85 -38.36
N LEU A 603 10.66 -30.79 -37.09
CA LEU A 603 11.56 -29.76 -36.59
C LEU A 603 13.04 -30.10 -36.81
N PRO A 604 13.91 -29.08 -36.95
CA PRO A 604 15.36 -29.30 -36.93
C PRO A 604 15.81 -29.94 -35.61
N VAL A 605 16.85 -30.78 -35.67
CA VAL A 605 17.42 -31.53 -34.52
C VAL A 605 17.71 -30.63 -33.30
N ALA A 606 18.25 -29.42 -33.51
CA ALA A 606 18.52 -28.48 -32.43
C ALA A 606 17.24 -28.02 -31.71
N ARG A 607 16.15 -27.84 -32.45
CA ARG A 607 14.85 -27.45 -31.90
C ARG A 607 14.16 -28.62 -31.21
N GLN A 608 14.27 -29.84 -31.75
CA GLN A 608 13.82 -31.06 -31.06
C GLN A 608 14.48 -31.20 -29.69
N ARG A 609 15.81 -31.03 -29.59
CA ARG A 609 16.53 -31.03 -28.29
C ARG A 609 15.99 -29.98 -27.33
N SER A 610 15.74 -28.78 -27.85
CA SER A 610 15.21 -27.68 -27.04
C SER A 610 13.83 -28.01 -26.48
N HIS A 611 12.98 -28.66 -27.27
CA HIS A 611 11.64 -29.06 -26.86
C HIS A 611 11.67 -30.22 -25.86
N LEU A 612 12.51 -31.24 -26.08
CA LEU A 612 12.72 -32.35 -25.13
C LEU A 612 13.23 -31.86 -23.77
N ALA A 613 14.08 -30.84 -23.77
CA ALA A 613 14.56 -30.22 -22.53
C ALA A 613 13.43 -29.52 -21.76
N LEU A 614 12.48 -28.85 -22.45
CA LEU A 614 11.29 -28.27 -21.82
C LEU A 614 10.41 -29.35 -21.18
N LEU A 615 10.21 -30.47 -21.88
CA LEU A 615 9.43 -31.58 -21.34
C LEU A 615 10.11 -32.22 -20.12
N SER A 616 11.44 -32.36 -20.16
CA SER A 616 12.24 -32.88 -19.04
C SER A 616 12.20 -31.97 -17.81
N ASP A 617 12.20 -30.64 -18.00
CA ASP A 617 12.10 -29.68 -16.90
C ASP A 617 10.72 -29.75 -16.22
N ALA A 618 9.68 -30.12 -16.97
CA ALA A 618 8.32 -30.28 -16.47
C ALA A 618 8.06 -31.64 -15.78
N ASP A 619 8.73 -32.73 -16.18
CA ASP A 619 8.74 -34.03 -15.48
C ASP A 619 10.18 -34.52 -15.24
N PRO A 620 10.86 -34.07 -14.15
CA PRO A 620 12.26 -34.42 -13.88
C PRO A 620 12.47 -35.91 -13.54
N ALA A 621 11.41 -36.72 -13.44
CA ALA A 621 11.52 -38.16 -13.23
C ALA A 621 12.07 -38.91 -14.46
N GLN A 622 12.03 -38.31 -15.65
CA GLN A 622 12.63 -38.85 -16.87
C GLN A 622 13.61 -37.85 -17.50
N ASN A 623 14.86 -38.26 -17.67
CA ASN A 623 15.89 -37.44 -18.28
C ASN A 623 15.87 -37.63 -19.81
N LEU A 624 15.08 -36.84 -20.54
CA LEU A 624 14.92 -36.94 -22.01
C LEU A 624 16.05 -36.21 -22.77
N THR A 625 17.27 -36.20 -22.22
CA THR A 625 18.41 -35.49 -22.81
C THR A 625 18.95 -36.17 -24.07
N ASP A 626 18.69 -37.47 -24.23
CA ASP A 626 18.99 -38.22 -25.44
C ASP A 626 17.88 -38.02 -26.47
N LEU A 627 18.29 -37.83 -27.73
CA LEU A 627 17.40 -37.47 -28.82
C LEU A 627 16.69 -38.71 -29.37
N ASP A 628 15.82 -39.28 -28.56
CA ASP A 628 14.98 -40.40 -28.92
C ASP A 628 13.50 -40.05 -28.72
N LEU A 629 12.85 -39.69 -29.84
CA LEU A 629 11.42 -39.36 -29.86
C LEU A 629 10.53 -40.56 -29.47
N GLN A 630 11.06 -41.79 -29.48
CA GLN A 630 10.32 -42.96 -29.00
C GLN A 630 10.14 -42.95 -27.48
N LEU A 631 10.99 -42.22 -26.74
CA LEU A 631 10.85 -42.01 -25.30
C LEU A 631 9.64 -41.14 -24.95
N ILE A 632 9.08 -40.38 -25.91
CA ILE A 632 7.82 -39.66 -25.72
C ILE A 632 6.67 -40.64 -25.90
N ASP A 633 6.28 -41.34 -24.83
CA ASP A 633 5.15 -42.27 -24.84
C ASP A 633 3.88 -41.64 -24.25
N ALA A 634 2.75 -42.33 -24.41
CA ALA A 634 1.46 -41.89 -23.90
C ALA A 634 1.46 -41.78 -22.36
N ALA A 635 2.23 -42.61 -21.66
CA ALA A 635 2.30 -42.58 -20.19
C ALA A 635 3.02 -41.33 -19.67
N LEU A 636 4.08 -40.88 -20.34
CA LEU A 636 4.77 -39.62 -20.04
C LEU A 636 3.82 -38.44 -20.26
N LEU A 637 3.23 -38.34 -21.45
CA LEU A 637 2.35 -37.21 -21.77
C LEU A 637 1.08 -37.21 -20.91
N GLN A 638 0.55 -38.38 -20.51
CA GLN A 638 -0.55 -38.49 -19.55
C GLN A 638 -0.24 -37.78 -18.23
N ARG A 639 0.94 -38.02 -17.66
CA ARG A 639 1.33 -37.42 -16.37
C ARG A 639 1.46 -35.90 -16.46
N MET A 640 1.94 -35.40 -17.59
CA MET A 640 2.21 -33.97 -17.80
C MET A 640 0.95 -33.18 -18.15
N PHE A 641 0.09 -33.74 -19.00
CA PHE A 641 -1.05 -33.05 -19.62
C PHE A 641 -2.41 -33.50 -19.08
N ALA A 642 -2.48 -34.55 -18.24
CA ALA A 642 -3.72 -35.11 -17.70
C ALA A 642 -4.75 -35.42 -18.81
N LEU A 643 -4.49 -36.46 -19.60
CA LEU A 643 -5.25 -36.80 -20.81
C LEU A 643 -6.45 -37.73 -20.54
N ASP A 644 -7.03 -37.67 -19.33
CA ASP A 644 -8.06 -38.60 -18.86
C ASP A 644 -9.45 -38.39 -19.51
N SER A 645 -9.74 -37.18 -20.02
CA SER A 645 -11.06 -36.83 -20.56
C SER A 645 -11.03 -35.61 -21.50
N SER A 646 -11.97 -35.52 -22.42
CA SER A 646 -12.10 -34.37 -23.31
C SER A 646 -12.36 -33.06 -22.54
N LEU A 647 -11.78 -31.96 -23.02
CA LEU A 647 -11.95 -30.63 -22.44
C LEU A 647 -13.31 -30.02 -22.82
N LEU A 648 -13.72 -28.98 -22.08
CA LEU A 648 -14.96 -28.23 -22.34
C LEU A 648 -14.81 -27.30 -23.54
N ILE A 649 -13.57 -26.89 -23.81
CA ILE A 649 -13.19 -26.13 -25.00
C ILE A 649 -12.38 -27.04 -25.90
N ASP A 650 -12.58 -26.92 -27.21
CA ASP A 650 -11.89 -27.69 -28.23
C ASP A 650 -11.11 -26.75 -29.16
N GLY A 651 -10.52 -27.29 -30.22
CA GLY A 651 -9.84 -26.48 -31.22
C GLY A 651 -10.75 -25.46 -31.92
N ARG A 652 -12.08 -25.51 -31.83
CA ARG A 652 -12.94 -24.52 -32.50
C ARG A 652 -13.24 -23.30 -31.62
N SER A 653 -12.86 -23.36 -30.35
CA SER A 653 -13.07 -22.30 -29.37
C SER A 653 -12.39 -20.98 -29.73
N LEU A 654 -12.84 -19.87 -29.15
CA LEU A 654 -12.24 -18.55 -29.31
C LEU A 654 -10.77 -18.54 -28.88
N PHE A 655 -10.46 -19.18 -27.75
CA PHE A 655 -9.08 -19.32 -27.28
C PHE A 655 -8.20 -20.04 -28.30
N ALA A 656 -8.67 -21.18 -28.84
CA ALA A 656 -7.94 -21.92 -29.86
C ALA A 656 -7.78 -21.11 -31.18
N GLN A 657 -8.81 -20.35 -31.56
CA GLN A 657 -8.73 -19.46 -32.72
C GLN A 657 -7.64 -18.38 -32.55
N ARG A 658 -7.56 -17.72 -31.39
CA ARG A 658 -6.49 -16.74 -31.10
C ARG A 658 -5.10 -17.36 -31.19
N LEU A 659 -4.92 -18.57 -30.64
CA LEU A 659 -3.65 -19.29 -30.74
C LEU A 659 -3.27 -19.61 -32.19
N ARG A 660 -4.23 -20.04 -33.03
CA ARG A 660 -3.97 -20.29 -34.46
C ARG A 660 -3.60 -19.03 -35.23
N THR A 661 -4.20 -17.89 -34.90
CA THR A 661 -3.85 -16.60 -35.50
C THR A 661 -2.37 -16.29 -35.27
N PHE A 662 -1.84 -16.51 -34.07
CA PHE A 662 -0.41 -16.30 -33.79
C PHE A 662 0.51 -17.26 -34.54
N VAL A 663 0.09 -18.51 -34.73
CA VAL A 663 0.84 -19.49 -35.55
C VAL A 663 0.94 -18.98 -37.00
N ALA A 664 -0.15 -18.43 -37.55
CA ALA A 664 -0.23 -17.93 -38.91
C ALA A 664 0.49 -16.59 -39.13
N GLU A 665 0.43 -15.65 -38.18
CA GLU A 665 0.88 -14.25 -38.36
C GLU A 665 2.41 -14.06 -38.40
N ARG A 666 3.23 -14.96 -37.84
CA ARG A 666 4.72 -14.80 -37.84
C ARG A 666 5.40 -15.06 -39.19
N GLY A 667 4.71 -14.80 -40.30
CA GLY A 667 5.17 -14.96 -41.69
C GLY A 667 5.62 -13.66 -42.35
N LEU A 668 6.19 -12.71 -41.59
CA LEU A 668 6.85 -11.51 -42.11
C LEU A 668 8.23 -11.34 -41.47
#